data_AF-A0A924SE20-F1
#
_entry.id   AF-A0A924SE20-F1
#
_cell.length_a   1.000
_cell.length_b   1.000
_cell.length_c   1.000
_cell.angle_alpha   90.00
_cell.angle_beta   90.00
_cell.angle_gamma   90.00
#
_symmetry.space_group_name_H-M   'P 1'
#
loop_
_entity.id
_entity.type
_entity.pdbx_description
1 polymer ?
#
loop_
_entity_poly.entity_id
_entity_poly.type
_entity_poly.pdbx_seq_one_letter_code
_entity_poly.pdbx_strand_id
1 'polypeptide(L)'
;PDNDADHPGELERLVYIVEGMVSGWRINWQFGKYVDPDNNAYKVWMDENLWKPRWAGQAAWITPPLANWHAGPAGFDHNPGTALDDAWRGYFFGAVFTGTPGGSSIQGFTLAPQGAGFRLAEDKVVVSGIQATGVKFGPDGALYFADWIVGWDPKERGRIWKLDVPGGAATAVRAATRSLIAASFNDRSTADLVVLLHHDDMRVRTKAQFELVERGAASDLLASAVQTHYQFARIHGLWGIGQLARADLSKARPLAGFLTDGDPEIRAQAAKLIGDLRYGAAAAALVPLLHDPVARPRFFAAEALGRVMYAPAFRPLVDMLAENNDEDVYLRHAGALALSRLSMTDSIAALAMHPSVGVRLAAVVALRRMKSPAVARFLADRDALVVTEAARAINDDGGIDGARAALAAVLDSSPAGEPLVRRAINANLVLGTTDAARRVAQYAARPSGSDTMRVEAIAVLGVWPRPSILDRVDGSHLGVMVRDSSIARMALASIVEPLFSTGSSAVQVAIADAVGRLRLQSAAGLAFAKVSAASTPEVRIAALRAVLVLGDSRSEQAVRAALRDTSVTVRMAALGAIPRLRLPEATTADLLTSVINTGSVPEQQSALASLGQIEGSSARESLTRLVDQLATGRIAPEIQLDVAEAARATKHAPLVMRLDALEKTRAASAPLVAYADALRGGDARRGQRVVFQGAAAQCTRCHNFSTGPGANVGPPLRTIASRLAREQLLEALVDPSARIAPGFGPVQVTLKNGKRTFGTLLEETDVFLMVDAGSGPARILKTDIANRVNGPSAMPAMGSILTRREIRDVVEYLSTLK
;
A
#
# COMPACT_ATOMS: atom_id res chain seq x y z
N PRO A 1 -11.36 8.48 11.67
CA PRO A 1 -10.52 8.04 10.53
C PRO A 1 -9.02 8.11 10.88
N ASP A 2 -8.30 7.03 10.59
CA ASP A 2 -6.84 6.89 10.70
C ASP A 2 -6.26 6.51 9.33
N ASN A 3 -4.98 6.81 9.11
CA ASN A 3 -4.24 6.56 7.86
C ASN A 3 -4.12 5.06 7.54
N ASP A 4 -3.89 4.78 6.26
CA ASP A 4 -3.48 3.47 5.73
C ASP A 4 -1.96 3.49 5.39
N ALA A 5 -1.44 2.46 4.72
CA ALA A 5 -0.06 2.42 4.24
C ALA A 5 0.03 2.40 2.70
N ASP A 6 -1.00 2.86 2.00
CA ASP A 6 -1.13 2.90 0.53
C ASP A 6 -0.85 1.56 -0.20
N HIS A 7 -1.09 0.41 0.44
CA HIS A 7 -0.93 -0.90 -0.19
C HIS A 7 -2.23 -1.40 -0.84
N PRO A 8 -2.16 -2.18 -1.93
CA PRO A 8 -3.37 -2.75 -2.53
C PRO A 8 -4.18 -3.58 -1.53
N GLY A 9 -5.48 -3.26 -1.40
CA GLY A 9 -6.46 -4.04 -0.64
C GLY A 9 -6.70 -3.58 0.80
N GLU A 10 -5.96 -2.59 1.30
CA GLU A 10 -6.29 -1.93 2.56
C GLU A 10 -7.25 -0.75 2.36
N LEU A 11 -7.80 -0.25 3.47
CA LEU A 11 -8.62 0.95 3.55
C LEU A 11 -8.26 1.67 4.86
N GLU A 12 -8.59 2.95 4.91
CA GLU A 12 -8.55 3.76 6.12
C GLU A 12 -9.49 3.20 7.18
N ARG A 13 -9.27 3.65 8.42
CA ARG A 13 -9.79 2.92 9.58
C ARG A 13 -10.63 3.80 10.48
N LEU A 14 -11.72 3.23 11.00
CA LEU A 14 -12.48 3.81 12.09
C LEU A 14 -11.92 3.27 13.42
N VAL A 15 -11.32 4.14 14.22
CA VAL A 15 -10.61 3.77 15.46
C VAL A 15 -11.23 4.50 16.64
N TYR A 16 -11.50 3.79 17.73
CA TYR A 16 -11.83 4.41 19.02
C TYR A 16 -10.55 4.75 19.78
N ILE A 17 -10.28 6.04 19.93
CA ILE A 17 -9.06 6.53 20.56
C ILE A 17 -9.19 6.49 22.08
N VAL A 18 -8.30 5.71 22.71
CA VAL A 18 -8.20 5.59 24.17
C VAL A 18 -6.77 5.84 24.64
N GLU A 19 -6.58 6.08 25.93
CA GLU A 19 -5.27 6.44 26.46
C GLU A 19 -4.26 5.31 26.25
N GLY A 20 -3.06 5.68 25.78
CA GLY A 20 -1.98 4.74 25.58
C GLY A 20 -2.27 3.68 24.52
N MET A 21 -3.36 3.81 23.76
CA MET A 21 -3.67 2.89 22.67
C MET A 21 -2.50 2.80 21.71
N VAL A 22 -2.38 1.65 21.06
CA VAL A 22 -1.50 1.51 19.92
C VAL A 22 -2.35 1.01 18.77
N SER A 23 -2.72 1.90 17.84
CA SER A 23 -3.50 1.53 16.64
C SER A 23 -2.76 0.52 15.76
N GLY A 24 -1.48 0.33 16.08
CA GLY A 24 -0.55 -0.50 15.37
C GLY A 24 -0.45 -0.04 13.95
N TRP A 25 -0.38 1.28 13.66
CA TRP A 25 0.13 1.91 12.43
C TRP A 25 1.54 2.49 12.68
N ARG A 26 2.43 2.45 11.68
CA ARG A 26 3.74 3.13 11.69
C ARG A 26 4.09 3.64 10.29
N ILE A 27 4.77 4.79 10.23
CA ILE A 27 5.16 5.42 8.96
C ILE A 27 6.14 4.57 8.13
N ASN A 28 7.00 3.77 8.76
CA ASN A 28 7.94 2.86 8.11
C ASN A 28 7.25 1.67 7.41
N TRP A 29 5.94 1.54 7.49
CA TRP A 29 5.21 0.52 6.73
C TRP A 29 4.76 0.99 5.35
N GLN A 30 4.75 2.30 5.14
CA GLN A 30 4.47 2.91 3.85
C GLN A 30 5.74 3.01 2.99
N PHE A 31 6.90 3.28 3.61
CA PHE A 31 8.14 3.63 2.89
C PHE A 31 9.39 2.85 3.34
N GLY A 32 10.48 3.01 2.60
CA GLY A 32 11.85 2.73 3.06
C GLY A 32 12.39 1.38 2.62
N LYS A 33 12.02 0.29 3.33
CA LYS A 33 12.71 -0.99 3.13
C LYS A 33 12.34 -1.73 1.84
N TYR A 34 11.15 -1.47 1.29
CA TYR A 34 10.64 -2.21 0.13
C TYR A 34 11.32 -1.83 -1.20
N VAL A 35 12.14 -0.78 -1.19
CA VAL A 35 12.96 -0.35 -2.34
C VAL A 35 14.45 -0.67 -2.15
N ASP A 36 14.83 -1.21 -0.98
CA ASP A 36 16.21 -1.59 -0.68
C ASP A 36 16.51 -3.00 -1.25
N PRO A 37 17.44 -3.15 -2.22
CA PRO A 37 17.78 -4.44 -2.83
C PRO A 37 18.47 -5.42 -1.87
N ASP A 38 18.92 -4.96 -0.70
CA ASP A 38 19.51 -5.78 0.36
C ASP A 38 18.51 -6.10 1.49
N ASN A 39 17.25 -5.66 1.36
CA ASN A 39 16.17 -5.99 2.29
C ASN A 39 15.11 -6.92 1.67
N ASN A 40 14.14 -7.36 2.47
CA ASN A 40 13.03 -8.21 2.02
C ASN A 40 11.75 -7.37 1.75
N ALA A 41 10.76 -8.02 1.14
CA ALA A 41 9.46 -7.41 0.83
C ALA A 41 8.39 -7.63 1.92
N TYR A 42 8.75 -8.20 3.08
CA TYR A 42 7.79 -8.53 4.13
C TYR A 42 7.20 -7.26 4.74
N LYS A 43 5.88 -7.09 4.69
CA LYS A 43 5.16 -5.93 5.20
C LYS A 43 4.43 -6.34 6.47
N VAL A 44 5.00 -6.11 7.66
CA VAL A 44 4.37 -6.47 8.95
C VAL A 44 2.89 -6.06 8.99
N TRP A 45 2.61 -4.84 8.56
CA TRP A 45 1.25 -4.29 8.49
C TRP A 45 0.29 -5.16 7.65
N MET A 46 0.69 -5.55 6.45
CA MET A 46 -0.13 -6.30 5.50
C MET A 46 -0.10 -7.81 5.76
N ASP A 47 1.10 -8.38 5.90
CA ASP A 47 1.35 -9.82 6.02
C ASP A 47 0.90 -10.37 7.38
N GLU A 48 0.89 -9.54 8.44
CA GLU A 48 0.32 -9.92 9.75
C GLU A 48 -1.10 -9.40 9.95
N ASN A 49 -1.74 -8.83 8.93
CA ASN A 49 -3.12 -8.35 8.98
C ASN A 49 -3.41 -7.39 10.16
N LEU A 50 -2.46 -6.49 10.46
CA LEU A 50 -2.60 -5.52 11.55
C LEU A 50 -3.64 -4.42 11.22
N TRP A 51 -3.88 -4.19 9.92
CA TRP A 51 -4.86 -3.23 9.44
C TRP A 51 -6.32 -3.67 9.63
N LYS A 52 -6.56 -4.97 9.82
CA LYS A 52 -7.92 -5.51 9.92
C LYS A 52 -8.55 -5.29 11.29
N PRO A 53 -9.89 -5.19 11.38
CA PRO A 53 -10.62 -5.32 12.63
C PRO A 53 -10.27 -6.62 13.37
N ARG A 54 -10.62 -6.69 14.65
CA ARG A 54 -10.26 -7.82 15.53
C ARG A 54 -10.59 -9.19 14.91
N TRP A 55 -9.61 -10.08 14.90
CA TRP A 55 -9.73 -11.51 14.56
C TRP A 55 -8.88 -12.38 15.51
N ALA A 56 -9.21 -13.67 15.64
CA ALA A 56 -8.55 -14.59 16.57
C ALA A 56 -7.11 -14.92 16.16
N GLY A 57 -6.14 -14.66 17.05
CA GLY A 57 -4.70 -14.83 16.76
C GLY A 57 -3.98 -13.56 16.29
N GLN A 58 -4.69 -12.43 16.21
CA GLN A 58 -4.09 -11.11 15.96
C GLN A 58 -3.10 -10.71 17.07
N ALA A 59 -2.12 -9.88 16.74
CA ALA A 59 -1.14 -9.37 17.70
C ALA A 59 -1.79 -8.68 18.90
N ALA A 60 -1.37 -9.02 20.11
CA ALA A 60 -2.05 -8.58 21.33
C ALA A 60 -1.70 -7.13 21.73
N TRP A 61 -0.52 -6.64 21.31
CA TRP A 61 -0.03 -5.29 21.61
C TRP A 61 -0.82 -4.16 20.94
N ILE A 62 -1.63 -4.46 19.92
CA ILE A 62 -2.45 -3.46 19.23
C ILE A 62 -3.86 -3.36 19.81
N THR A 63 -4.44 -2.18 19.66
CA THR A 63 -5.88 -1.95 19.74
C THR A 63 -6.39 -1.85 18.30
N PRO A 64 -7.01 -2.91 17.75
CA PRO A 64 -7.41 -2.95 16.35
C PRO A 64 -8.49 -1.90 16.04
N PRO A 65 -8.67 -1.53 14.76
CA PRO A 65 -9.76 -0.65 14.36
C PRO A 65 -11.12 -1.31 14.60
N LEU A 66 -12.15 -0.48 14.76
CA LEU A 66 -13.55 -0.92 14.84
C LEU A 66 -14.01 -1.48 13.48
N ALA A 67 -13.59 -0.80 12.41
CA ALA A 67 -13.90 -1.14 11.03
C ALA A 67 -12.85 -0.56 10.08
N ASN A 68 -12.65 -1.22 8.94
CA ASN A 68 -12.10 -0.58 7.75
C ASN A 68 -13.20 0.26 7.12
N TRP A 69 -12.93 1.54 6.85
CA TRP A 69 -13.94 2.56 6.63
C TRP A 69 -13.47 3.62 5.63
N HIS A 70 -13.92 3.45 4.38
CA HIS A 70 -13.80 4.30 3.16
C HIS A 70 -12.46 4.94 2.83
N ALA A 71 -12.16 5.00 1.52
CA ALA A 71 -10.99 5.67 0.96
C ALA A 71 -10.96 7.19 1.19
N GLY A 72 -9.81 7.72 1.58
CA GLY A 72 -9.48 9.14 1.67
C GLY A 72 -10.36 9.96 2.62
N PRO A 73 -10.42 9.66 3.92
CA PRO A 73 -11.17 10.47 4.87
C PRO A 73 -10.52 11.85 5.06
N ALA A 74 -11.28 12.92 4.85
CA ALA A 74 -10.75 14.30 4.92
C ALA A 74 -11.35 15.14 6.07
N GLY A 75 -12.66 15.06 6.29
CA GLY A 75 -13.37 15.86 7.29
C GLY A 75 -14.29 15.03 8.14
N PHE A 76 -14.49 15.47 9.39
CA PHE A 76 -15.25 14.72 10.38
C PHE A 76 -16.01 15.64 11.34
N ASP A 77 -17.29 15.35 11.56
CA ASP A 77 -18.09 15.95 12.64
C ASP A 77 -19.18 14.99 13.14
N HIS A 78 -19.85 15.35 14.23
CA HIS A 78 -20.97 14.56 14.77
C HIS A 78 -22.18 15.47 15.00
N ASN A 79 -23.38 14.91 14.89
CA ASN A 79 -24.59 15.65 15.20
C ASN A 79 -24.56 16.08 16.68
N PRO A 80 -24.59 17.39 17.00
CA PRO A 80 -24.47 17.88 18.36
C PRO A 80 -25.72 17.63 19.22
N GLY A 81 -26.83 17.16 18.63
CA GLY A 81 -28.05 16.74 19.33
C GLY A 81 -29.33 17.35 18.76
N THR A 82 -29.27 18.58 18.24
CA THR A 82 -30.41 19.34 17.69
C THR A 82 -30.19 19.77 16.23
N ALA A 83 -29.13 19.31 15.57
CA ALA A 83 -28.86 19.64 14.17
C ALA A 83 -29.64 18.72 13.23
N LEU A 84 -29.96 19.20 12.03
CA LEU A 84 -30.83 18.52 11.05
C LEU A 84 -32.22 18.20 11.66
N ASP A 85 -32.67 16.95 11.55
CA ASP A 85 -33.86 16.41 12.20
C ASP A 85 -33.51 15.16 13.04
N ASP A 86 -34.51 14.59 13.72
CA ASP A 86 -34.33 13.46 14.62
C ASP A 86 -33.78 12.19 13.94
N ALA A 87 -33.95 12.05 12.62
CA ALA A 87 -33.43 10.89 11.87
C ALA A 87 -31.90 10.88 11.79
N TRP A 88 -31.25 12.03 12.02
CA TRP A 88 -29.79 12.18 12.04
C TRP A 88 -29.21 12.27 13.45
N ARG A 89 -30.03 12.06 14.50
CA ARG A 89 -29.55 12.07 15.87
C ARG A 89 -28.58 10.90 16.11
N GLY A 90 -27.44 11.17 16.73
CA GLY A 90 -26.41 10.17 17.01
C GLY A 90 -25.52 9.80 15.81
N TYR A 91 -25.72 10.44 14.65
CA TYR A 91 -24.86 10.23 13.48
C TYR A 91 -23.54 11.01 13.57
N PHE A 92 -22.49 10.35 13.12
CA PHE A 92 -21.21 10.94 12.72
C PHE A 92 -21.21 11.13 11.21
N PHE A 93 -20.49 12.15 10.73
CA PHE A 93 -20.39 12.51 9.33
C PHE A 93 -18.92 12.59 8.92
N GLY A 94 -18.57 11.89 7.85
CA GLY A 94 -17.23 11.84 7.28
C GLY A 94 -17.20 12.22 5.81
N ALA A 95 -16.25 13.06 5.40
CA ALA A 95 -15.99 13.29 3.98
C ALA A 95 -15.02 12.24 3.43
N VAL A 96 -15.45 11.54 2.37
CA VAL A 96 -14.71 10.58 1.56
C VAL A 96 -14.19 11.32 0.33
N PHE A 97 -12.87 11.44 0.22
CA PHE A 97 -12.15 12.23 -0.77
C PHE A 97 -11.25 11.32 -1.59
N THR A 98 -11.56 11.10 -2.87
CA THR A 98 -10.82 10.12 -3.71
C THR A 98 -10.20 10.74 -4.96
N GLY A 99 -10.00 12.06 -4.99
CA GLY A 99 -9.42 12.74 -6.16
C GLY A 99 -10.42 13.06 -7.27
N THR A 100 -11.63 12.48 -7.24
CA THR A 100 -12.67 12.73 -8.23
C THR A 100 -14.04 12.91 -7.57
N PRO A 101 -14.89 13.82 -8.07
CA PRO A 101 -16.26 13.98 -7.55
C PRO A 101 -17.08 12.69 -7.58
N GLY A 102 -16.98 11.91 -8.67
CA GLY A 102 -17.74 10.68 -8.84
C GLY A 102 -17.40 9.58 -7.83
N GLY A 103 -16.17 9.58 -7.30
CA GLY A 103 -15.75 8.66 -6.24
C GLY A 103 -15.80 9.27 -4.83
N SER A 104 -16.27 10.51 -4.68
CA SER A 104 -16.25 11.24 -3.39
C SER A 104 -17.66 11.42 -2.83
N SER A 105 -17.77 11.45 -1.51
CA SER A 105 -19.07 11.51 -0.81
C SER A 105 -18.97 12.09 0.60
N ILE A 106 -20.11 12.49 1.16
CA ILE A 106 -20.30 12.60 2.60
C ILE A 106 -20.98 11.33 3.08
N GLN A 107 -20.33 10.60 3.98
CA GLN A 107 -20.84 9.41 4.64
C GLN A 107 -21.41 9.79 6.01
N GLY A 108 -22.52 9.15 6.38
CA GLY A 108 -23.14 9.25 7.69
C GLY A 108 -23.16 7.88 8.34
N PHE A 109 -22.67 7.77 9.57
CA PHE A 109 -22.58 6.49 10.27
C PHE A 109 -22.92 6.60 11.76
N THR A 110 -23.29 5.48 12.37
CA THR A 110 -23.57 5.38 13.81
C THR A 110 -22.72 4.29 14.45
N LEU A 111 -22.58 4.36 15.78
CA LEU A 111 -21.85 3.39 16.59
C LEU A 111 -22.79 2.73 17.59
N ALA A 112 -22.60 1.42 17.81
CA ALA A 112 -23.25 0.69 18.89
C ALA A 112 -22.20 0.26 19.93
N PRO A 113 -22.51 0.28 21.24
CA PRO A 113 -21.63 -0.28 22.25
C PRO A 113 -21.29 -1.75 21.98
N GLN A 114 -20.04 -2.12 22.17
CA GLN A 114 -19.57 -3.51 22.12
C GLN A 114 -18.45 -3.69 23.15
N GLY A 115 -18.76 -4.39 24.24
CA GLY A 115 -17.84 -4.48 25.38
C GLY A 115 -17.50 -3.10 25.94
N ALA A 116 -16.23 -2.85 26.19
CA ALA A 116 -15.67 -1.56 26.61
C ALA A 116 -15.47 -0.58 25.44
N GLY A 117 -15.61 -1.05 24.19
CA GLY A 117 -15.51 -0.27 22.97
C GLY A 117 -16.83 -0.13 22.23
N PHE A 118 -16.73 -0.06 20.90
CA PHE A 118 -17.87 0.15 19.99
C PHE A 118 -17.74 -0.72 18.75
N ARG A 119 -18.83 -0.85 17.99
CA ARG A 119 -18.82 -1.36 16.62
C ARG A 119 -19.52 -0.38 15.69
N LEU A 120 -19.13 -0.40 14.42
CA LEU A 120 -19.89 0.27 13.36
C LEU A 120 -21.30 -0.35 13.30
N ALA A 121 -22.34 0.47 13.40
CA ALA A 121 -23.72 0.02 13.41
C ALA A 121 -24.39 0.25 12.05
N GLU A 122 -24.39 1.50 11.58
CA GLU A 122 -24.90 1.89 10.27
C GLU A 122 -23.86 2.73 9.55
N ASP A 123 -23.84 2.66 8.22
CA ASP A 123 -22.97 3.45 7.34
C ASP A 123 -23.72 3.70 6.02
N LYS A 124 -23.92 4.97 5.65
CA LYS A 124 -24.70 5.33 4.45
C LYS A 124 -24.22 6.62 3.81
N VAL A 125 -24.32 6.67 2.48
CA VAL A 125 -24.06 7.88 1.69
C VAL A 125 -25.13 8.92 1.98
N VAL A 126 -24.71 10.12 2.40
CA VAL A 126 -25.57 11.29 2.60
C VAL A 126 -25.60 12.14 1.33
N VAL A 127 -24.43 12.39 0.74
CA VAL A 127 -24.26 13.17 -0.50
C VAL A 127 -23.14 12.55 -1.32
N SER A 128 -23.31 12.46 -2.64
CA SER A 128 -22.28 11.99 -3.59
C SER A 128 -22.03 13.02 -4.69
N GLY A 129 -20.92 12.88 -5.42
CA GLY A 129 -20.63 13.75 -6.57
C GLY A 129 -19.98 15.07 -6.18
N ILE A 130 -19.48 15.18 -4.95
CA ILE A 130 -18.81 16.37 -4.42
C ILE A 130 -17.51 15.94 -3.76
N GLN A 131 -16.43 16.65 -4.05
CA GLN A 131 -15.12 16.33 -3.52
C GLN A 131 -14.89 17.12 -2.21
N ALA A 132 -15.66 16.76 -1.19
CA ALA A 132 -15.68 17.46 0.08
C ALA A 132 -14.41 17.18 0.91
N THR A 133 -13.91 18.21 1.59
CA THR A 133 -12.80 18.11 2.55
C THR A 133 -13.33 18.29 3.96
N GLY A 134 -13.38 19.53 4.46
CA GLY A 134 -13.86 19.85 5.80
C GLY A 134 -15.38 19.75 5.92
N VAL A 135 -15.87 19.23 7.05
CA VAL A 135 -17.30 19.10 7.39
C VAL A 135 -17.53 19.69 8.79
N LYS A 136 -18.52 20.59 8.95
CA LYS A 136 -18.90 21.18 10.24
C LYS A 136 -20.37 21.53 10.37
N PHE A 137 -20.94 21.31 11.55
CA PHE A 137 -22.28 21.80 11.90
C PHE A 137 -22.27 23.29 12.27
N GLY A 138 -23.11 24.08 11.58
CA GLY A 138 -23.32 25.49 11.88
C GLY A 138 -24.16 25.72 13.14
N PRO A 139 -24.16 26.95 13.70
CA PRO A 139 -25.06 27.33 14.80
C PRO A 139 -26.55 27.23 14.44
N ASP A 140 -26.87 27.32 13.14
CA ASP A 140 -28.22 27.15 12.62
C ASP A 140 -28.64 25.67 12.52
N GLY A 141 -27.75 24.72 12.83
CA GLY A 141 -28.01 23.28 12.79
C GLY A 141 -27.92 22.63 11.40
N ALA A 142 -27.45 23.36 10.38
CA ALA A 142 -27.16 22.80 9.07
C ALA A 142 -25.73 22.24 9.01
N LEU A 143 -25.47 21.31 8.09
CA LEU A 143 -24.15 20.75 7.85
C LEU A 143 -23.46 21.52 6.72
N TYR A 144 -22.29 22.09 6.98
CA TYR A 144 -21.49 22.82 6.02
C TYR A 144 -20.27 21.99 5.61
N PHE A 145 -19.91 22.04 4.33
CA PHE A 145 -18.69 21.41 3.86
C PHE A 145 -18.00 22.18 2.75
N ALA A 146 -16.67 22.19 2.81
CA ALA A 146 -15.79 22.76 1.80
C ALA A 146 -15.54 21.73 0.70
N ASP A 147 -15.50 22.17 -0.56
CA ASP A 147 -15.39 21.30 -1.73
C ASP A 147 -14.23 21.70 -2.64
N TRP A 148 -13.37 20.73 -2.90
CA TRP A 148 -12.13 20.82 -3.67
C TRP A 148 -12.32 20.71 -5.18
N ILE A 149 -13.56 20.49 -5.62
CA ILE A 149 -14.00 20.45 -7.02
C ILE A 149 -13.47 19.23 -7.79
N VAL A 150 -12.16 19.10 -8.00
CA VAL A 150 -11.55 17.96 -8.69
C VAL A 150 -10.03 17.88 -8.44
N GLY A 151 -9.50 16.65 -8.39
CA GLY A 151 -8.07 16.36 -8.32
C GLY A 151 -7.50 16.49 -6.91
N TRP A 152 -6.17 16.55 -6.84
CA TRP A 152 -5.40 16.64 -5.58
C TRP A 152 -4.61 17.94 -5.46
N ASP A 153 -4.39 18.66 -6.57
CA ASP A 153 -3.59 19.88 -6.54
C ASP A 153 -4.37 21.06 -5.94
N PRO A 154 -3.69 22.00 -5.26
CA PRO A 154 -4.27 23.26 -4.85
C PRO A 154 -4.95 23.99 -6.01
N LYS A 155 -6.07 24.65 -5.70
CA LYS A 155 -6.83 25.48 -6.63
C LYS A 155 -6.99 26.86 -6.01
N GLU A 156 -6.90 27.92 -6.82
CA GLU A 156 -7.22 29.31 -6.42
C GLU A 156 -8.73 29.56 -6.23
N ARG A 157 -9.53 28.48 -6.16
CA ARG A 157 -10.98 28.52 -6.01
C ARG A 157 -11.49 27.26 -5.31
N GLY A 158 -12.56 27.40 -4.55
CA GLY A 158 -13.28 26.31 -3.91
C GLY A 158 -14.77 26.64 -3.79
N ARG A 159 -15.56 25.69 -3.29
CA ARG A 159 -16.99 25.89 -3.00
C ARG A 159 -17.28 25.59 -1.53
N ILE A 160 -18.29 26.26 -0.98
CA ILE A 160 -18.88 25.90 0.32
C ILE A 160 -20.31 25.47 0.06
N TRP A 161 -20.65 24.28 0.53
CA TRP A 161 -21.99 23.74 0.47
C TRP A 161 -22.64 23.81 1.85
N LYS A 162 -23.97 24.02 1.83
CA LYS A 162 -24.84 23.89 2.98
C LYS A 162 -25.83 22.76 2.69
N LEU A 163 -25.83 21.75 3.53
CA LEU A 163 -26.81 20.68 3.57
C LEU A 163 -27.76 20.90 4.74
N ASP A 164 -29.05 20.77 4.45
CA ASP A 164 -30.11 20.87 5.44
C ASP A 164 -31.26 19.93 5.10
N VAL A 165 -32.14 19.70 6.07
CA VAL A 165 -33.38 18.93 5.90
C VAL A 165 -34.54 19.88 5.58
N PRO A 166 -35.52 19.48 4.74
CA PRO A 166 -36.68 20.30 4.44
C PRO A 166 -37.39 20.82 5.70
N GLY A 167 -37.55 22.14 5.82
CA GLY A 167 -38.18 22.77 6.99
C GLY A 167 -37.32 22.81 8.27
N GLY A 168 -36.15 22.16 8.30
CA GLY A 168 -35.31 22.04 9.50
C GLY A 168 -34.89 23.39 10.10
N ALA A 169 -34.46 24.33 9.25
CA ALA A 169 -34.04 25.67 9.67
C ALA A 169 -35.16 26.49 10.35
N ALA A 170 -36.44 26.13 10.15
CA ALA A 170 -37.59 26.81 10.73
C ALA A 170 -38.06 26.18 12.04
N THR A 171 -37.42 25.11 12.52
CA THR A 171 -37.82 24.45 13.78
C THR A 171 -37.50 25.33 14.98
N ALA A 172 -38.42 25.38 15.96
CA ALA A 172 -38.26 26.18 17.16
C ALA A 172 -37.00 25.80 17.96
N VAL A 173 -36.66 24.51 18.01
CA VAL A 173 -35.47 24.00 18.70
C VAL A 173 -34.17 24.51 18.07
N ARG A 174 -34.05 24.55 16.73
CA ARG A 174 -32.85 25.06 16.05
C ARG A 174 -32.73 26.58 16.17
N ALA A 175 -33.85 27.30 16.09
CA ALA A 175 -33.87 28.74 16.34
C ALA A 175 -33.43 29.09 17.77
N ALA A 176 -33.94 28.37 18.77
CA ALA A 176 -33.55 28.54 20.17
C ALA A 176 -32.07 28.18 20.39
N THR A 177 -31.61 27.05 19.85
CA THR A 177 -30.21 26.61 19.95
C THR A 177 -29.26 27.63 19.33
N ARG A 178 -29.58 28.15 18.13
CA ARG A 178 -28.80 29.19 17.47
C ARG A 178 -28.65 30.43 18.35
N SER A 179 -29.75 30.89 18.95
CA SER A 179 -29.76 32.03 19.87
C SER A 179 -28.90 31.78 21.10
N LEU A 180 -28.95 30.58 21.70
CA LEU A 180 -28.13 30.20 22.84
C LEU A 180 -26.64 30.13 22.50
N ILE A 181 -26.29 29.56 21.35
CA ILE A 181 -24.89 29.51 20.89
C ILE A 181 -24.34 30.93 20.69
N ALA A 182 -25.13 31.84 20.14
CA ALA A 182 -24.73 33.23 19.90
C ALA A 182 -24.67 34.11 21.17
N ALA A 183 -25.49 33.82 22.19
CA ALA A 183 -25.63 34.67 23.38
C ALA A 183 -24.37 34.69 24.27
N SER A 184 -24.07 35.78 24.97
CA SER A 184 -23.13 35.77 26.11
C SER A 184 -23.71 34.95 27.27
N PHE A 185 -22.89 34.11 27.92
CA PHE A 185 -23.30 33.35 29.11
C PHE A 185 -22.83 34.01 30.41
N ASN A 186 -21.92 34.99 30.33
CA ASN A 186 -21.39 35.74 31.46
C ASN A 186 -22.50 36.48 32.23
N ASP A 187 -23.53 36.92 31.51
CA ASP A 187 -24.63 37.73 32.08
C ASP A 187 -25.82 36.87 32.56
N ARG A 188 -25.77 35.54 32.38
CA ARG A 188 -26.82 34.62 32.83
C ARG A 188 -26.66 34.28 34.30
N SER A 189 -27.76 34.00 34.99
CA SER A 189 -27.70 33.52 36.37
C SER A 189 -27.14 32.10 36.45
N THR A 190 -26.54 31.73 37.59
CA THR A 190 -26.05 30.36 37.82
C THR A 190 -27.19 29.33 37.68
N ALA A 191 -28.39 29.66 38.16
CA ALA A 191 -29.56 28.81 38.03
C ALA A 191 -29.94 28.56 36.54
N ASP A 192 -29.90 29.60 35.71
CA ASP A 192 -30.15 29.45 34.27
C ASP A 192 -29.09 28.57 33.59
N LEU A 193 -27.82 28.73 33.98
CA LEU A 193 -26.73 27.92 33.43
C LEU A 193 -26.88 26.44 33.80
N VAL A 194 -27.32 26.13 35.01
CA VAL A 194 -27.64 24.75 35.43
C VAL A 194 -28.74 24.16 34.56
N VAL A 195 -29.82 24.91 34.29
CA VAL A 195 -30.90 24.45 33.38
C VAL A 195 -30.36 24.17 31.98
N LEU A 196 -29.41 24.98 31.49
CA LEU A 196 -28.80 24.78 30.16
C LEU A 196 -27.92 23.52 30.08
N LEU A 197 -27.50 22.92 31.20
CA LEU A 197 -26.85 21.60 31.19
C LEU A 197 -27.81 20.47 30.77
N HIS A 198 -29.13 20.71 30.81
CA HIS A 198 -30.14 19.73 30.37
C HIS A 198 -30.39 19.79 28.86
N HIS A 199 -29.85 20.80 28.17
CA HIS A 199 -30.14 21.06 26.76
C HIS A 199 -29.63 19.92 25.86
N ASP A 200 -30.38 19.58 24.80
CA ASP A 200 -30.03 18.47 23.90
C ASP A 200 -28.75 18.71 23.08
N ASP A 201 -28.46 19.97 22.71
CA ASP A 201 -27.24 20.35 21.99
C ASP A 201 -26.01 20.41 22.92
N MET A 202 -25.00 19.57 22.63
CA MET A 202 -23.76 19.49 23.40
C MET A 202 -23.00 20.83 23.45
N ARG A 203 -23.07 21.67 22.41
CA ARG A 203 -22.35 22.95 22.38
C ARG A 203 -22.93 23.92 23.41
N VAL A 204 -24.25 23.90 23.59
CA VAL A 204 -24.94 24.69 24.63
C VAL A 204 -24.53 24.21 26.02
N ARG A 205 -24.61 22.87 26.27
CA ARG A 205 -24.20 22.30 27.56
C ARG A 205 -22.73 22.59 27.89
N THR A 206 -21.84 22.44 26.92
CA THR A 206 -20.40 22.68 27.10
C THR A 206 -20.13 24.13 27.48
N LYS A 207 -20.79 25.07 26.80
CA LYS A 207 -20.66 26.50 27.10
C LYS A 207 -21.18 26.86 28.49
N ALA A 208 -22.32 26.29 28.89
CA ALA A 208 -22.85 26.46 30.25
C ALA A 208 -21.93 25.87 31.32
N GLN A 209 -21.40 24.66 31.09
CA GLN A 209 -20.43 24.02 31.98
C GLN A 209 -19.17 24.89 32.16
N PHE A 210 -18.59 25.41 31.06
CA PHE A 210 -17.36 26.22 31.14
C PHE A 210 -17.59 27.50 31.94
N GLU A 211 -18.72 28.18 31.73
CA GLU A 211 -19.08 29.37 32.51
C GLU A 211 -19.27 29.03 34.00
N LEU A 212 -19.94 27.92 34.34
CA LEU A 212 -20.08 27.46 35.73
C LEU A 212 -18.73 27.17 36.39
N VAL A 213 -17.78 26.62 35.64
CA VAL A 213 -16.42 26.35 36.10
C VAL A 213 -15.64 27.65 36.32
N GLU A 214 -15.74 28.61 35.39
CA GLU A 214 -15.09 29.92 35.53
C GLU A 214 -15.56 30.66 36.79
N ARG A 215 -16.85 30.51 37.13
CA ARG A 215 -17.44 31.05 38.38
C ARG A 215 -17.07 30.28 39.64
N GLY A 216 -16.42 29.13 39.53
CA GLY A 216 -16.15 28.25 40.67
C GLY A 216 -17.41 27.64 41.30
N ALA A 217 -18.50 27.47 40.54
CA ALA A 217 -19.81 27.01 41.01
C ALA A 217 -19.86 25.50 41.34
N ALA A 218 -19.02 25.06 42.28
CA ALA A 218 -18.83 23.65 42.61
C ALA A 218 -20.09 22.97 43.16
N SER A 219 -20.87 23.68 43.97
CA SER A 219 -22.14 23.21 44.53
C SER A 219 -23.17 22.89 43.44
N ASP A 220 -23.28 23.76 42.44
CA ASP A 220 -24.25 23.66 41.36
C ASP A 220 -23.89 22.55 40.38
N LEU A 221 -22.60 22.41 40.07
CA LEU A 221 -22.07 21.30 39.28
C LEU A 221 -22.28 19.94 39.99
N LEU A 222 -22.10 19.89 41.31
CA LEU A 222 -22.39 18.68 42.10
C LEU A 222 -23.88 18.37 42.14
N ALA A 223 -24.75 19.36 42.35
CA ALA A 223 -26.19 19.16 42.29
C ALA A 223 -26.64 18.62 40.91
N SER A 224 -26.04 19.14 39.84
CA SER A 224 -26.27 18.66 38.46
C SER A 224 -25.82 17.22 38.24
N ALA A 225 -24.74 16.79 38.92
CA ALA A 225 -24.24 15.40 38.89
C ALA A 225 -25.12 14.42 39.68
N VAL A 226 -25.68 14.87 40.82
CA VAL A 226 -26.46 14.03 41.75
C VAL A 226 -27.89 13.73 41.26
N GLN A 227 -28.55 14.66 40.57
CA GLN A 227 -29.90 14.41 40.04
C GLN A 227 -29.94 13.22 39.07
N THR A 228 -31.11 12.59 38.88
CA THR A 228 -31.24 11.33 38.11
C THR A 228 -32.08 11.44 36.83
N HIS A 229 -32.56 12.63 36.49
CA HIS A 229 -33.50 12.85 35.38
C HIS A 229 -32.80 13.09 34.04
N TYR A 230 -31.64 13.77 34.04
CA TYR A 230 -30.95 14.20 32.82
C TYR A 230 -29.51 13.69 32.78
N GLN A 231 -29.28 12.52 32.17
CA GLN A 231 -27.96 11.87 32.17
C GLN A 231 -26.84 12.78 31.63
N PHE A 232 -27.06 13.50 30.52
CA PHE A 232 -26.04 14.41 30.00
C PHE A 232 -25.70 15.56 30.96
N ALA A 233 -26.69 16.10 31.67
CA ALA A 233 -26.43 17.12 32.69
C ALA A 233 -25.56 16.59 33.82
N ARG A 234 -25.75 15.31 34.21
CA ARG A 234 -24.91 14.65 35.21
C ARG A 234 -23.47 14.53 34.74
N ILE A 235 -23.27 14.11 33.49
CA ILE A 235 -21.96 13.98 32.86
C ILE A 235 -21.26 15.35 32.82
N HIS A 236 -21.97 16.41 32.40
CA HIS A 236 -21.41 17.76 32.38
C HIS A 236 -21.12 18.31 33.78
N GLY A 237 -21.94 17.98 34.79
CA GLY A 237 -21.68 18.27 36.19
C GLY A 237 -20.37 17.62 36.67
N LEU A 238 -20.20 16.32 36.41
CA LEU A 238 -18.97 15.59 36.70
C LEU A 238 -17.75 16.18 35.97
N TRP A 239 -17.87 16.46 34.67
CA TRP A 239 -16.79 17.07 33.90
C TRP A 239 -16.41 18.45 34.44
N GLY A 240 -17.38 19.26 34.85
CA GLY A 240 -17.14 20.55 35.50
C GLY A 240 -16.41 20.41 36.84
N ILE A 241 -16.82 19.46 37.69
CA ILE A 241 -16.09 19.12 38.93
C ILE A 241 -14.65 18.70 38.59
N GLY A 242 -14.48 17.88 37.55
CA GLY A 242 -13.17 17.48 37.05
C GLY A 242 -12.30 18.66 36.59
N GLN A 243 -12.88 19.64 35.89
CA GLN A 243 -12.17 20.86 35.49
C GLN A 243 -11.74 21.69 36.70
N LEU A 244 -12.64 21.90 37.67
CA LEU A 244 -12.30 22.58 38.92
C LEU A 244 -11.20 21.84 39.69
N ALA A 245 -11.24 20.51 39.69
CA ALA A 245 -10.27 19.66 40.37
C ALA A 245 -8.88 19.66 39.73
N ARG A 246 -8.74 20.06 38.46
CA ARG A 246 -7.42 20.28 37.84
C ARG A 246 -6.68 21.48 38.46
N ALA A 247 -7.41 22.48 38.93
CA ALA A 247 -6.85 23.63 39.63
C ALA A 247 -6.69 23.37 41.13
N ASP A 248 -7.63 22.64 41.74
CA ASP A 248 -7.60 22.29 43.16
C ASP A 248 -8.11 20.86 43.37
N LEU A 249 -7.16 19.93 43.55
CA LEU A 249 -7.45 18.50 43.64
C LEU A 249 -8.38 18.12 44.81
N SER A 250 -8.53 18.97 45.84
CA SER A 250 -9.47 18.72 46.94
C SER A 250 -10.94 18.66 46.45
N LYS A 251 -11.24 19.37 45.36
CA LYS A 251 -12.56 19.37 44.71
C LYS A 251 -12.91 18.04 44.04
N ALA A 252 -11.96 17.11 43.89
CA ALA A 252 -12.20 15.76 43.37
C ALA A 252 -12.91 14.85 44.39
N ARG A 253 -12.96 15.20 45.68
CA ARG A 253 -13.52 14.35 46.75
C ARG A 253 -14.91 13.77 46.43
N PRO A 254 -15.87 14.53 45.87
CA PRO A 254 -17.21 14.00 45.58
C PRO A 254 -17.21 12.89 44.52
N LEU A 255 -16.22 12.82 43.62
CA LEU A 255 -16.18 11.86 42.51
C LEU A 255 -16.22 10.40 42.99
N ALA A 256 -15.64 10.10 44.16
CA ALA A 256 -15.65 8.75 44.72
C ALA A 256 -17.07 8.23 45.01
N GLY A 257 -18.01 9.11 45.36
CA GLY A 257 -19.41 8.72 45.63
C GLY A 257 -20.15 8.23 44.39
N PHE A 258 -19.72 8.63 43.20
CA PHE A 258 -20.33 8.22 41.93
C PHE A 258 -19.81 6.89 41.40
N LEU A 259 -18.81 6.28 42.05
CA LEU A 259 -18.30 4.96 41.67
C LEU A 259 -19.31 3.84 41.94
N THR A 260 -20.29 4.05 42.81
CA THR A 260 -21.36 3.10 43.11
C THR A 260 -22.72 3.54 42.57
N ASP A 261 -22.73 4.47 41.60
CA ASP A 261 -23.96 5.01 41.02
C ASP A 261 -24.77 3.92 40.27
N GLY A 262 -26.10 4.04 40.27
CA GLY A 262 -26.98 3.11 39.54
C GLY A 262 -26.78 3.14 38.03
N ASP A 263 -26.34 4.27 37.48
CA ASP A 263 -26.08 4.46 36.06
C ASP A 263 -24.64 4.07 35.69
N PRO A 264 -24.43 3.06 34.82
CA PRO A 264 -23.09 2.61 34.44
C PRO A 264 -22.27 3.69 33.73
N GLU A 265 -22.88 4.62 32.98
CA GLU A 265 -22.12 5.68 32.32
C GLU A 265 -21.59 6.66 33.37
N ILE A 266 -22.32 6.90 34.45
CA ILE A 266 -21.87 7.79 35.54
C ILE A 266 -20.72 7.15 36.33
N ARG A 267 -20.79 5.84 36.61
CA ARG A 267 -19.65 5.10 37.19
C ARG A 267 -18.40 5.20 36.30
N ALA A 268 -18.57 4.99 34.99
CA ALA A 268 -17.50 5.11 34.00
C ALA A 268 -16.88 6.52 33.97
N GLN A 269 -17.69 7.57 33.93
CA GLN A 269 -17.22 8.96 33.92
C GLN A 269 -16.51 9.33 35.24
N ALA A 270 -17.02 8.89 36.39
CA ALA A 270 -16.37 9.10 37.68
C ALA A 270 -14.99 8.42 37.74
N ALA A 271 -14.90 7.14 37.34
CA ALA A 271 -13.64 6.42 37.27
C ALA A 271 -12.64 7.09 36.32
N LYS A 272 -13.10 7.49 35.12
CA LYS A 272 -12.29 8.21 34.13
C LYS A 272 -11.71 9.49 34.71
N LEU A 273 -12.53 10.33 35.36
CA LEU A 273 -12.09 11.60 35.94
C LEU A 273 -11.11 11.40 37.09
N ILE A 274 -11.36 10.44 37.99
CA ILE A 274 -10.43 10.08 39.07
C ILE A 274 -9.06 9.69 38.49
N GLY A 275 -9.06 8.90 37.42
CA GLY A 275 -7.85 8.54 36.68
C GLY A 275 -7.15 9.73 36.04
N ASP A 276 -7.88 10.55 35.28
CA ASP A 276 -7.36 11.75 34.59
C ASP A 276 -6.72 12.74 35.56
N LEU A 277 -7.33 12.92 36.74
CA LEU A 277 -6.83 13.76 37.83
C LEU A 277 -5.73 13.11 38.66
N ARG A 278 -5.50 11.80 38.50
CA ARG A 278 -4.64 10.97 39.36
C ARG A 278 -5.00 11.11 40.84
N TYR A 279 -6.30 11.15 41.15
CA TYR A 279 -6.79 11.33 42.52
C TYR A 279 -6.66 10.05 43.35
N GLY A 280 -5.48 9.81 43.90
CA GLY A 280 -5.14 8.58 44.62
C GLY A 280 -5.97 8.29 45.88
N ALA A 281 -6.58 9.29 46.50
CA ALA A 281 -7.42 9.08 47.69
C ALA A 281 -8.68 8.24 47.39
N ALA A 282 -9.12 8.16 46.14
CA ALA A 282 -10.22 7.30 45.71
C ALA A 282 -9.77 5.93 45.16
N ALA A 283 -8.47 5.61 45.18
CA ALA A 283 -7.93 4.44 44.49
C ALA A 283 -8.55 3.12 44.96
N ALA A 284 -8.71 2.92 46.28
CA ALA A 284 -9.32 1.72 46.82
C ALA A 284 -10.78 1.54 46.36
N ALA A 285 -11.53 2.64 46.18
CA ALA A 285 -12.91 2.61 45.74
C ALA A 285 -13.07 2.25 44.24
N LEU A 286 -11.99 2.31 43.45
CA LEU A 286 -12.00 1.87 42.05
C LEU A 286 -11.93 0.33 41.91
N VAL A 287 -11.37 -0.37 42.90
CA VAL A 287 -11.11 -1.82 42.82
C VAL A 287 -12.38 -2.63 42.55
N PRO A 288 -13.52 -2.39 43.23
CA PRO A 288 -14.76 -3.12 42.95
C PRO A 288 -15.27 -3.00 41.50
N LEU A 289 -14.99 -1.87 40.82
CA LEU A 289 -15.44 -1.65 39.45
C LEU A 289 -14.72 -2.53 38.43
N LEU A 290 -13.60 -3.16 38.78
CA LEU A 290 -12.94 -4.15 37.92
C LEU A 290 -13.84 -5.37 37.65
N HIS A 291 -14.82 -5.62 38.52
CA HIS A 291 -15.84 -6.66 38.38
C HIS A 291 -17.25 -6.09 38.07
N ASP A 292 -17.33 -4.84 37.59
CA ASP A 292 -18.60 -4.24 37.20
C ASP A 292 -19.30 -5.08 36.11
N PRO A 293 -20.63 -5.27 36.14
CA PRO A 293 -21.34 -6.03 35.11
C PRO A 293 -21.25 -5.39 33.72
N VAL A 294 -20.94 -4.09 33.63
CA VAL A 294 -20.76 -3.36 32.38
C VAL A 294 -19.26 -3.14 32.11
N ALA A 295 -18.80 -3.48 30.91
CA ALA A 295 -17.38 -3.44 30.56
C ALA A 295 -16.76 -2.03 30.60
N ARG A 296 -17.54 -0.99 30.31
CA ARG A 296 -17.05 0.40 30.24
C ARG A 296 -16.59 0.96 31.61
N PRO A 297 -17.33 0.78 32.72
CA PRO A 297 -16.79 1.01 34.06
C PRO A 297 -15.50 0.22 34.38
N ARG A 298 -15.44 -1.08 34.04
CA ARG A 298 -14.22 -1.91 34.26
C ARG A 298 -13.01 -1.31 33.55
N PHE A 299 -13.19 -0.90 32.30
CA PHE A 299 -12.17 -0.26 31.48
C PHE A 299 -11.58 0.98 32.15
N PHE A 300 -12.43 1.95 32.54
CA PHE A 300 -11.96 3.18 33.16
C PHE A 300 -11.43 2.96 34.58
N ALA A 301 -11.95 1.98 35.32
CA ALA A 301 -11.40 1.61 36.62
C ALA A 301 -9.97 1.07 36.49
N ALA A 302 -9.71 0.18 35.53
CA ALA A 302 -8.37 -0.32 35.24
C ALA A 302 -7.42 0.80 34.81
N GLU A 303 -7.83 1.67 33.86
CA GLU A 303 -7.02 2.83 33.47
C GLU A 303 -6.70 3.73 34.66
N ALA A 304 -7.70 4.05 35.48
CA ALA A 304 -7.56 4.93 36.63
C ALA A 304 -6.61 4.35 37.67
N LEU A 305 -6.75 3.07 38.04
CA LEU A 305 -5.86 2.36 38.96
C LEU A 305 -4.40 2.35 38.49
N GLY A 306 -4.19 2.19 37.18
CA GLY A 306 -2.87 2.35 36.57
C GLY A 306 -2.33 3.78 36.66
N ARG A 307 -3.16 4.80 36.40
CA ARG A 307 -2.77 6.22 36.45
C ARG A 307 -2.41 6.69 37.87
N VAL A 308 -3.13 6.20 38.88
CA VAL A 308 -2.82 6.49 40.30
C VAL A 308 -1.72 5.58 40.87
N MET A 309 -1.25 4.60 40.09
CA MET A 309 -0.19 3.65 40.48
C MET A 309 -0.53 2.88 41.78
N TYR A 310 -1.78 2.46 41.94
CA TYR A 310 -2.23 1.80 43.17
C TYR A 310 -1.81 0.33 43.20
N ALA A 311 -0.64 0.05 43.80
CA ALA A 311 -0.05 -1.29 43.86
C ALA A 311 -0.99 -2.41 44.37
N PRO A 312 -1.88 -2.20 45.36
CA PRO A 312 -2.81 -3.24 45.80
C PRO A 312 -3.79 -3.72 44.71
N ALA A 313 -3.97 -2.97 43.62
CA ALA A 313 -4.78 -3.40 42.49
C ALA A 313 -4.10 -4.44 41.58
N PHE A 314 -2.82 -4.79 41.80
CA PHE A 314 -2.13 -5.77 40.94
C PHE A 314 -2.93 -7.07 40.78
N ARG A 315 -3.35 -7.68 41.89
CA ARG A 315 -4.10 -8.94 41.84
C ARG A 315 -5.51 -8.78 41.25
N PRO A 316 -6.32 -7.80 41.70
CA PRO A 316 -7.60 -7.50 41.05
C PRO A 316 -7.52 -7.25 39.53
N LEU A 317 -6.48 -6.57 39.05
CA LEU A 317 -6.26 -6.35 37.62
C LEU A 317 -5.97 -7.67 36.87
N VAL A 318 -5.17 -8.56 37.48
CA VAL A 318 -4.90 -9.89 36.94
C VAL A 318 -6.19 -10.73 36.89
N ASP A 319 -7.02 -10.67 37.91
CA ASP A 319 -8.29 -11.39 37.96
C ASP A 319 -9.27 -10.85 36.89
N MET A 320 -9.38 -9.53 36.71
CA MET A 320 -10.13 -8.92 35.60
C MET A 320 -9.66 -9.40 34.23
N LEU A 321 -8.34 -9.47 34.02
CA LEU A 321 -7.74 -9.96 32.77
C LEU A 321 -8.02 -11.46 32.55
N ALA A 322 -8.05 -12.25 33.63
CA ALA A 322 -8.39 -13.67 33.57
C ALA A 322 -9.87 -13.87 33.18
N GLU A 323 -10.78 -13.10 33.79
CA GLU A 323 -12.21 -13.08 33.45
C GLU A 323 -12.46 -12.63 32.01
N ASN A 324 -11.69 -11.65 31.52
CA ASN A 324 -11.80 -11.17 30.14
C ASN A 324 -11.35 -12.21 29.11
N ASN A 325 -10.38 -13.06 29.46
CA ASN A 325 -9.84 -14.13 28.61
C ASN A 325 -9.52 -13.71 27.16
N ASP A 326 -9.03 -12.48 26.96
CA ASP A 326 -8.71 -11.89 25.64
C ASP A 326 -9.90 -11.63 24.69
N GLU A 327 -11.14 -11.69 25.19
CA GLU A 327 -12.35 -11.43 24.42
C GLU A 327 -12.53 -9.93 24.10
N ASP A 328 -12.46 -9.08 25.13
CA ASP A 328 -12.50 -7.63 24.96
C ASP A 328 -11.08 -7.04 24.88
N VAL A 329 -10.72 -6.55 23.70
CA VAL A 329 -9.40 -5.97 23.42
C VAL A 329 -9.13 -4.70 24.21
N TYR A 330 -10.17 -3.92 24.56
CA TYR A 330 -10.04 -2.70 25.34
C TYR A 330 -9.83 -3.01 26.82
N LEU A 331 -10.46 -4.06 27.35
CA LEU A 331 -10.16 -4.54 28.71
C LEU A 331 -8.75 -5.13 28.81
N ARG A 332 -8.29 -5.89 27.80
CA ARG A 332 -6.88 -6.32 27.72
C ARG A 332 -5.96 -5.10 27.75
N HIS A 333 -6.22 -4.11 26.89
CA HIS A 333 -5.43 -2.89 26.78
C HIS A 333 -5.35 -2.14 28.12
N ALA A 334 -6.49 -1.86 28.75
CA ALA A 334 -6.53 -1.14 30.02
C ALA A 334 -5.79 -1.90 31.13
N GLY A 335 -6.00 -3.22 31.24
CA GLY A 335 -5.29 -4.05 32.21
C GLY A 335 -3.79 -4.10 31.98
N ALA A 336 -3.33 -4.35 30.75
CA ALA A 336 -1.91 -4.36 30.42
C ALA A 336 -1.23 -2.99 30.63
N LEU A 337 -1.91 -1.91 30.27
CA LEU A 337 -1.45 -0.54 30.53
C LEU A 337 -1.35 -0.27 32.03
N ALA A 338 -2.35 -0.68 32.82
CA ALA A 338 -2.32 -0.54 34.27
C ALA A 338 -1.16 -1.32 34.90
N LEU A 339 -0.99 -2.59 34.55
CA LEU A 339 0.12 -3.42 35.02
C LEU A 339 1.48 -2.77 34.67
N SER A 340 1.64 -2.24 33.46
CA SER A 340 2.90 -1.56 33.06
C SER A 340 3.22 -0.33 33.92
N ARG A 341 2.19 0.39 34.40
CA ARG A 341 2.35 1.59 35.24
C ARG A 341 2.66 1.24 36.70
N LEU A 342 2.14 0.12 37.21
CA LEU A 342 2.49 -0.37 38.55
C LEU A 342 3.97 -0.71 38.69
N SER A 343 4.69 -0.92 37.57
CA SER A 343 6.14 -1.14 37.54
C SER A 343 6.63 -2.34 38.36
N MET A 344 5.76 -3.33 38.60
CA MET A 344 6.06 -4.55 39.36
C MET A 344 6.65 -5.64 38.45
N THR A 345 7.79 -5.37 37.81
CA THR A 345 8.39 -6.18 36.74
C THR A 345 8.46 -7.68 37.06
N ASP A 346 8.96 -8.05 38.24
CA ASP A 346 9.12 -9.46 38.61
C ASP A 346 7.77 -10.16 38.80
N SER A 347 6.79 -9.46 39.37
CA SER A 347 5.43 -9.98 39.53
C SER A 347 4.74 -10.17 38.18
N ILE A 348 4.90 -9.22 37.25
CA ILE A 348 4.37 -9.33 35.88
C ILE A 348 5.05 -10.49 35.15
N ALA A 349 6.37 -10.63 35.27
CA ALA A 349 7.12 -11.69 34.62
C ALA A 349 6.82 -13.08 35.20
N ALA A 350 6.43 -13.18 36.48
CA ALA A 350 5.96 -14.41 37.10
C ALA A 350 4.62 -14.91 36.53
N LEU A 351 3.83 -14.02 35.89
CA LEU A 351 2.59 -14.39 35.22
C LEU A 351 2.81 -15.35 34.04
N ALA A 352 4.05 -15.58 33.58
CA ALA A 352 4.36 -16.63 32.61
C ALA A 352 3.86 -18.03 33.03
N MET A 353 3.67 -18.26 34.34
CA MET A 353 3.13 -19.52 34.88
C MET A 353 1.61 -19.50 35.09
N HIS A 354 0.92 -18.39 34.76
CA HIS A 354 -0.51 -18.26 34.98
C HIS A 354 -1.32 -19.15 34.01
N PRO A 355 -2.39 -19.84 34.46
CA PRO A 355 -3.14 -20.76 33.61
C PRO A 355 -3.84 -20.09 32.42
N SER A 356 -4.37 -18.87 32.59
CA SER A 356 -5.04 -18.11 31.52
C SER A 356 -4.07 -17.55 30.50
N VAL A 357 -4.30 -17.84 29.22
CA VAL A 357 -3.53 -17.28 28.07
C VAL A 357 -3.70 -15.77 28.00
N GLY A 358 -4.91 -15.24 28.23
CA GLY A 358 -5.18 -13.80 28.20
C GLY A 358 -4.35 -12.99 29.21
N VAL A 359 -4.13 -13.54 30.41
CA VAL A 359 -3.23 -12.93 31.41
C VAL A 359 -1.78 -12.93 30.94
N ARG A 360 -1.32 -14.05 30.36
CA ARG A 360 0.07 -14.14 29.85
C ARG A 360 0.31 -13.17 28.69
N LEU A 361 -0.65 -13.03 27.77
CA LEU A 361 -0.61 -12.03 26.71
C LEU A 361 -0.56 -10.60 27.27
N ALA A 362 -1.44 -10.26 28.22
CA ALA A 362 -1.42 -8.94 28.86
C ALA A 362 -0.11 -8.64 29.59
N ALA A 363 0.51 -9.65 30.21
CA ALA A 363 1.82 -9.52 30.83
C ALA A 363 2.93 -9.24 29.80
N VAL A 364 2.93 -9.94 28.66
CA VAL A 364 3.86 -9.65 27.56
C VAL A 364 3.68 -8.22 27.05
N VAL A 365 2.43 -7.77 26.83
CA VAL A 365 2.14 -6.41 26.39
C VAL A 365 2.60 -5.38 27.43
N ALA A 366 2.39 -5.64 28.73
CA ALA A 366 2.89 -4.77 29.80
C ALA A 366 4.43 -4.66 29.78
N LEU A 367 5.14 -5.80 29.69
CA LEU A 367 6.61 -5.84 29.65
C LEU A 367 7.18 -5.20 28.38
N ARG A 368 6.50 -5.33 27.23
CA ARG A 368 6.82 -4.61 25.98
C ARG A 368 6.85 -3.10 26.22
N ARG A 369 5.81 -2.55 26.86
CA ARG A 369 5.70 -1.11 27.14
C ARG A 369 6.78 -0.63 28.10
N MET A 370 7.17 -1.49 29.05
CA MET A 370 8.26 -1.23 29.98
C MET A 370 9.66 -1.43 29.34
N LYS A 371 9.74 -1.94 28.10
CA LYS A 371 10.98 -2.40 27.44
C LYS A 371 11.80 -3.35 28.32
N SER A 372 11.13 -4.21 29.08
CA SER A 372 11.78 -5.08 30.06
C SER A 372 12.32 -6.37 29.42
N PRO A 373 13.60 -6.73 29.63
CA PRO A 373 14.15 -8.02 29.19
C PRO A 373 13.44 -9.24 29.77
N ALA A 374 12.69 -9.08 30.86
CA ALA A 374 11.93 -10.15 31.49
C ALA A 374 10.87 -10.78 30.56
N VAL A 375 10.50 -10.10 29.47
CA VAL A 375 9.62 -10.65 28.42
C VAL A 375 10.19 -11.93 27.79
N ALA A 376 11.53 -12.13 27.84
CA ALA A 376 12.17 -13.34 27.35
C ALA A 376 11.66 -14.62 28.01
N ARG A 377 11.14 -14.55 29.26
CA ARG A 377 10.54 -15.72 29.95
C ARG A 377 9.37 -16.33 29.16
N PHE A 378 8.66 -15.52 28.38
CA PHE A 378 7.49 -15.94 27.61
C PHE A 378 7.86 -16.59 26.26
N LEU A 379 9.14 -16.63 25.87
CA LEU A 379 9.58 -17.38 24.68
C LEU A 379 9.51 -18.90 24.87
N ALA A 380 9.42 -19.36 26.12
CA ALA A 380 9.25 -20.78 26.48
C ALA A 380 7.79 -21.16 26.77
N ASP A 381 6.83 -20.28 26.44
CA ASP A 381 5.41 -20.56 26.65
C ASP A 381 4.93 -21.73 25.79
N ARG A 382 3.93 -22.46 26.28
CA ARG A 382 3.29 -23.56 25.54
C ARG A 382 2.35 -23.07 24.45
N ASP A 383 1.88 -21.83 24.55
CA ASP A 383 0.96 -21.23 23.59
C ASP A 383 1.72 -20.42 22.53
N ALA A 384 1.55 -20.80 21.26
CA ALA A 384 2.25 -20.19 20.15
C ALA A 384 1.95 -18.68 19.99
N LEU A 385 0.76 -18.21 20.39
CA LEU A 385 0.43 -16.79 20.36
C LEU A 385 1.24 -16.00 21.37
N VAL A 386 1.43 -16.54 22.57
CA VAL A 386 2.24 -15.90 23.62
C VAL A 386 3.71 -15.83 23.22
N VAL A 387 4.26 -16.93 22.67
CA VAL A 387 5.64 -16.97 22.17
C VAL A 387 5.85 -15.96 21.04
N THR A 388 4.91 -15.90 20.09
CA THR A 388 4.97 -14.96 18.96
C THR A 388 4.86 -13.51 19.43
N GLU A 389 4.00 -13.23 20.40
CA GLU A 389 3.83 -11.89 20.99
C GLU A 389 5.09 -11.45 21.75
N ALA A 390 5.74 -12.36 22.48
CA ALA A 390 7.03 -12.09 23.11
C ALA A 390 8.12 -11.80 22.07
N ALA A 391 8.16 -12.54 20.96
CA ALA A 391 9.07 -12.27 19.85
C ALA A 391 8.82 -10.89 19.22
N ARG A 392 7.55 -10.50 19.00
CA ARG A 392 7.17 -9.14 18.57
C ARG A 392 7.67 -8.08 19.54
N ALA A 393 7.52 -8.30 20.85
CA ALA A 393 7.99 -7.37 21.87
C ALA A 393 9.51 -7.17 21.85
N ILE A 394 10.27 -8.24 21.59
CA ILE A 394 11.75 -8.21 21.61
C ILE A 394 12.33 -7.63 20.32
N ASN A 395 11.68 -7.86 19.17
CA ASN A 395 12.18 -7.44 17.86
C ASN A 395 11.70 -6.06 17.43
N ASP A 396 10.39 -5.80 17.52
CA ASP A 396 9.74 -4.68 16.83
C ASP A 396 9.89 -3.36 17.62
N ASP A 397 9.61 -2.23 16.96
CA ASP A 397 9.65 -0.87 17.55
C ASP A 397 11.00 -0.52 18.20
N GLY A 398 12.10 -0.94 17.57
CA GLY A 398 13.47 -0.75 18.06
C GLY A 398 13.95 -1.84 19.04
N GLY A 399 13.09 -2.79 19.39
CA GLY A 399 13.41 -4.00 20.13
C GLY A 399 13.81 -3.82 21.60
N ILE A 400 14.18 -4.95 22.22
CA ILE A 400 14.64 -5.04 23.62
C ILE A 400 15.98 -5.79 23.64
N ASP A 401 17.08 -5.04 23.64
CA ASP A 401 18.45 -5.59 23.48
C ASP A 401 18.76 -6.71 24.48
N GLY A 402 18.38 -6.54 25.76
CA GLY A 402 18.63 -7.52 26.82
C GLY A 402 17.92 -8.87 26.63
N ALA A 403 16.93 -8.96 25.73
CA ALA A 403 16.21 -10.19 25.42
C ALA A 403 16.51 -10.74 24.01
N ARG A 404 17.28 -10.01 23.18
CA ARG A 404 17.53 -10.36 21.78
C ARG A 404 18.26 -11.69 21.63
N ALA A 405 19.22 -11.98 22.51
CA ALA A 405 19.94 -13.26 22.52
C ALA A 405 19.01 -14.46 22.76
N ALA A 406 18.02 -14.30 23.66
CA ALA A 406 17.01 -15.33 23.92
C ALA A 406 16.10 -15.54 22.71
N LEU A 407 15.63 -14.46 22.06
CA LEU A 407 14.84 -14.55 20.83
C LEU A 407 15.64 -15.24 19.70
N ALA A 408 16.90 -14.89 19.54
CA ALA A 408 17.77 -15.52 18.55
C ALA A 408 17.89 -17.05 18.78
N ALA A 409 17.94 -17.49 20.04
CA ALA A 409 18.03 -18.89 20.43
C ALA A 409 16.76 -19.71 20.16
N VAL A 410 15.62 -19.06 19.93
CA VAL A 410 14.38 -19.76 19.56
C VAL A 410 14.53 -20.58 18.27
N LEU A 411 15.43 -20.21 17.35
CA LEU A 411 15.70 -21.03 16.17
C LEU A 411 16.27 -22.42 16.50
N ASP A 412 16.82 -22.64 17.69
CA ASP A 412 17.34 -23.94 18.10
C ASP A 412 16.20 -24.98 18.31
N SER A 413 14.98 -24.54 18.68
CA SER A 413 13.85 -25.40 19.07
C SER A 413 12.79 -25.65 17.98
N SER A 414 13.20 -25.65 16.70
CA SER A 414 12.33 -25.86 15.53
C SER A 414 11.00 -25.09 15.57
N PRO A 415 11.05 -23.75 15.69
CA PRO A 415 9.87 -22.90 15.79
C PRO A 415 9.03 -22.95 14.51
N ALA A 416 7.72 -22.79 14.66
CA ALA A 416 6.76 -22.69 13.56
C ALA A 416 6.05 -21.33 13.58
N GLY A 417 5.50 -20.95 12.42
CA GLY A 417 4.83 -19.66 12.23
C GLY A 417 5.80 -18.58 11.76
N GLU A 418 5.53 -18.04 10.58
CA GLU A 418 6.38 -17.02 9.95
C GLU A 418 6.65 -15.80 10.85
N PRO A 419 5.67 -15.20 11.57
CA PRO A 419 5.94 -14.05 12.44
C PRO A 419 6.98 -14.30 13.53
N LEU A 420 7.01 -15.49 14.13
CA LEU A 420 7.98 -15.87 15.14
C LEU A 420 9.35 -16.12 14.52
N VAL A 421 9.40 -17.01 13.52
CA VAL A 421 10.65 -17.46 12.89
C VAL A 421 11.38 -16.28 12.26
N ARG A 422 10.67 -15.40 11.55
CA ARG A 422 11.25 -14.23 10.89
C ARG A 422 11.94 -13.30 11.89
N ARG A 423 11.33 -13.07 13.05
CA ARG A 423 11.92 -12.26 14.14
C ARG A 423 13.11 -12.95 14.80
N ALA A 424 13.06 -14.28 14.95
CA ALA A 424 14.21 -15.03 15.46
C ALA A 424 15.39 -15.01 14.47
N ILE A 425 15.15 -15.12 13.16
CA ILE A 425 16.18 -14.94 12.11
C ILE A 425 16.75 -13.52 12.18
N ASN A 426 15.89 -12.50 12.22
CA ASN A 426 16.32 -11.10 12.28
C ASN A 426 17.11 -10.78 13.55
N ALA A 427 16.72 -11.33 14.71
CA ALA A 427 17.48 -11.20 15.95
C ALA A 427 18.91 -11.75 15.80
N ASN A 428 19.09 -12.89 15.12
CA ASN A 428 20.42 -13.42 14.81
C ASN A 428 21.21 -12.49 13.89
N LEU A 429 20.56 -11.91 12.86
CA LEU A 429 21.21 -10.92 12.00
C LEU A 429 21.67 -9.70 12.79
N VAL A 430 20.86 -9.17 13.70
CA VAL A 430 21.23 -7.97 14.48
C VAL A 430 22.37 -8.28 15.46
N LEU A 431 22.39 -9.46 16.08
CA LEU A 431 23.51 -9.90 16.94
C LEU A 431 24.83 -10.03 16.17
N GLY A 432 24.80 -10.55 14.94
CA GLY A 432 25.95 -10.55 14.04
C GLY A 432 27.12 -11.48 14.44
N THR A 433 26.95 -12.35 15.43
CA THR A 433 28.00 -13.25 15.95
C THR A 433 28.16 -14.53 15.11
N THR A 434 29.27 -15.25 15.29
CA THR A 434 29.52 -16.55 14.65
C THR A 434 28.46 -17.59 15.00
N ASP A 435 28.08 -17.69 16.27
CA ASP A 435 27.03 -18.60 16.71
C ASP A 435 25.67 -18.24 16.09
N ALA A 436 25.37 -16.96 15.94
CA ALA A 436 24.14 -16.49 15.30
C ALA A 436 24.10 -16.87 13.80
N ALA A 437 25.19 -16.69 13.07
CA ALA A 437 25.29 -17.11 11.67
C ALA A 437 25.14 -18.63 11.52
N ARG A 438 25.80 -19.41 12.40
CA ARG A 438 25.65 -20.88 12.45
C ARG A 438 24.19 -21.28 12.67
N ARG A 439 23.50 -20.63 13.61
CA ARG A 439 22.10 -20.93 13.92
C ARG A 439 21.17 -20.65 12.74
N VAL A 440 21.37 -19.54 12.03
CA VAL A 440 20.63 -19.20 10.81
C VAL A 440 20.89 -20.23 9.70
N ALA A 441 22.14 -20.65 9.50
CA ALA A 441 22.49 -21.69 8.53
C ALA A 441 21.85 -23.04 8.87
N GLN A 442 21.91 -23.44 10.14
CA GLN A 442 21.26 -24.67 10.62
C GLN A 442 19.75 -24.63 10.37
N TYR A 443 19.07 -23.49 10.62
CA TYR A 443 17.66 -23.35 10.31
C TYR A 443 17.39 -23.46 8.80
N ALA A 444 18.17 -22.79 7.95
CA ALA A 444 18.03 -22.86 6.49
C ALA A 444 18.15 -24.29 5.94
N ALA A 445 19.02 -25.11 6.54
CA ALA A 445 19.23 -26.51 6.17
C ALA A 445 18.10 -27.45 6.61
N ARG A 446 17.26 -27.08 7.57
CA ARG A 446 16.21 -27.96 8.12
C ARG A 446 15.07 -28.16 7.11
N PRO A 447 14.75 -29.41 6.72
CA PRO A 447 13.63 -29.68 5.82
C PRO A 447 12.25 -29.38 6.42
N SER A 448 12.14 -29.37 7.75
CA SER A 448 10.88 -29.08 8.46
C SER A 448 10.49 -27.59 8.46
N GLY A 449 11.43 -26.69 8.13
CA GLY A 449 11.15 -25.26 8.02
C GLY A 449 10.42 -24.95 6.71
N SER A 450 9.49 -24.00 6.73
CA SER A 450 8.83 -23.52 5.50
C SER A 450 9.87 -22.93 4.54
N ASP A 451 9.70 -23.15 3.24
CA ASP A 451 10.60 -22.60 2.22
C ASP A 451 10.75 -21.08 2.29
N THR A 452 9.67 -20.33 2.57
CA THR A 452 9.73 -18.86 2.75
C THR A 452 10.74 -18.46 3.83
N MET A 453 10.71 -19.12 4.99
CA MET A 453 11.64 -18.83 6.09
C MET A 453 13.05 -19.35 5.84
N ARG A 454 13.20 -20.48 5.13
CA ARG A 454 14.51 -21.00 4.74
C ARG A 454 15.19 -20.05 3.74
N VAL A 455 14.43 -19.52 2.79
CA VAL A 455 14.89 -18.48 1.85
C VAL A 455 15.28 -17.21 2.59
N GLU A 456 14.46 -16.73 3.55
CA GLU A 456 14.82 -15.56 4.37
C GLU A 456 16.12 -15.78 5.16
N ALA A 457 16.31 -16.95 5.77
CA ALA A 457 17.53 -17.30 6.48
C ALA A 457 18.77 -17.26 5.56
N ILE A 458 18.66 -17.80 4.34
CA ILE A 458 19.74 -17.76 3.35
C ILE A 458 20.02 -16.32 2.89
N ALA A 459 18.98 -15.53 2.62
CA ALA A 459 19.11 -14.13 2.25
C ALA A 459 19.82 -13.32 3.34
N VAL A 460 19.49 -13.56 4.61
CA VAL A 460 20.14 -12.97 5.78
C VAL A 460 21.63 -13.29 5.83
N LEU A 461 22.04 -14.53 5.56
CA LEU A 461 23.46 -14.88 5.42
C LEU A 461 24.12 -14.13 4.25
N GLY A 462 23.42 -13.99 3.13
CA GLY A 462 23.92 -13.30 1.93
C GLY A 462 24.23 -11.82 2.15
N VAL A 463 23.48 -11.14 3.02
CA VAL A 463 23.69 -9.72 3.36
C VAL A 463 24.42 -9.50 4.69
N TRP A 464 24.76 -10.58 5.41
CA TRP A 464 25.39 -10.52 6.73
C TRP A 464 26.57 -9.54 6.89
N PRO A 465 27.51 -9.40 5.90
CA PRO A 465 28.66 -8.51 6.04
C PRO A 465 28.27 -7.03 6.06
N ARG A 466 27.19 -6.67 5.35
CA ARG A 466 26.66 -5.31 5.22
C ARG A 466 25.14 -5.39 5.02
N PRO A 467 24.37 -5.63 6.10
CA PRO A 467 22.92 -5.65 6.00
C PRO A 467 22.37 -4.25 5.72
N SER A 468 21.11 -4.19 5.30
CA SER A 468 20.34 -2.95 5.19
C SER A 468 20.43 -2.12 6.48
N ILE A 469 20.40 -0.80 6.32
CA ILE A 469 20.27 0.14 7.45
C ILE A 469 18.86 0.11 8.06
N LEU A 470 17.92 -0.59 7.43
CA LEU A 470 16.54 -0.77 7.89
C LEU A 470 16.34 -2.21 8.36
N ASP A 471 15.60 -2.36 9.45
CA ASP A 471 15.24 -3.65 10.02
C ASP A 471 14.46 -4.50 9.00
N ARG A 472 14.79 -5.79 8.93
CA ARG A 472 14.20 -6.69 7.93
C ARG A 472 12.76 -7.09 8.26
N VAL A 473 12.30 -6.88 9.49
CA VAL A 473 10.94 -7.16 9.92
C VAL A 473 10.12 -5.89 9.85
N ASP A 474 10.40 -4.91 10.71
CA ASP A 474 9.52 -3.75 10.85
C ASP A 474 9.95 -2.54 10.01
N GLY A 475 11.18 -2.50 9.50
CA GLY A 475 11.70 -1.36 8.72
C GLY A 475 12.20 -0.19 9.57
N SER A 476 12.35 -0.36 10.89
CA SER A 476 12.98 0.63 11.76
C SER A 476 14.45 0.84 11.38
N HIS A 477 14.99 2.05 11.62
CA HIS A 477 16.37 2.37 11.25
C HIS A 477 17.36 1.78 12.27
N LEU A 478 18.19 0.83 11.83
CA LEU A 478 19.25 0.16 12.59
C LEU A 478 20.62 0.85 12.49
N GLY A 479 20.82 1.67 11.45
CA GLY A 479 22.11 2.28 11.13
C GLY A 479 23.07 1.35 10.37
N VAL A 480 24.26 1.86 10.07
CA VAL A 480 25.26 1.15 9.26
C VAL A 480 25.96 0.06 10.07
N MET A 481 25.93 -1.17 9.56
CA MET A 481 26.65 -2.31 10.12
C MET A 481 27.66 -2.85 9.11
N VAL A 482 28.90 -3.08 9.54
CA VAL A 482 29.96 -3.72 8.73
C VAL A 482 30.56 -4.86 9.54
N ARG A 483 30.60 -6.06 8.95
CA ARG A 483 31.04 -7.29 9.61
C ARG A 483 32.00 -8.08 8.72
N ASP A 484 32.76 -8.96 9.35
CA ASP A 484 33.61 -9.90 8.63
C ASP A 484 32.77 -10.88 7.79
N SER A 485 33.01 -10.88 6.48
CA SER A 485 32.39 -11.81 5.54
C SER A 485 32.75 -13.27 5.77
N SER A 486 33.85 -13.57 6.46
CA SER A 486 34.30 -14.93 6.74
C SER A 486 33.26 -15.72 7.56
N ILE A 487 32.61 -15.06 8.52
CA ILE A 487 31.58 -15.65 9.39
C ILE A 487 30.44 -16.23 8.55
N ALA A 488 29.87 -15.41 7.66
CA ALA A 488 28.77 -15.83 6.81
C ALA A 488 29.21 -16.85 5.75
N ARG A 489 30.42 -16.72 5.21
CA ARG A 489 30.98 -17.71 4.27
C ARG A 489 31.11 -19.09 4.90
N MET A 490 31.63 -19.17 6.13
CA MET A 490 31.75 -20.45 6.85
C MET A 490 30.39 -21.07 7.12
N ALA A 491 29.43 -20.27 7.60
CA ALA A 491 28.06 -20.74 7.85
C ALA A 491 27.40 -21.23 6.55
N LEU A 492 27.50 -20.46 5.46
CA LEU A 492 26.94 -20.82 4.15
C LEU A 492 27.60 -22.07 3.57
N ALA A 493 28.93 -22.19 3.66
CA ALA A 493 29.67 -23.34 3.13
C ALA A 493 29.19 -24.68 3.69
N SER A 494 28.73 -24.71 4.96
CA SER A 494 28.21 -25.91 5.59
C SER A 494 26.86 -26.41 5.03
N ILE A 495 26.15 -25.57 4.26
CA ILE A 495 24.78 -25.87 3.79
C ILE A 495 24.61 -25.81 2.26
N VAL A 496 25.60 -25.31 1.52
CA VAL A 496 25.47 -25.07 0.07
C VAL A 496 25.22 -26.35 -0.73
N GLU A 497 26.02 -27.38 -0.51
CA GLU A 497 25.88 -28.67 -1.22
C GLU A 497 24.53 -29.35 -0.99
N PRO A 498 24.08 -29.57 0.27
CA PRO A 498 22.77 -30.19 0.50
C PRO A 498 21.63 -29.33 -0.03
N LEU A 499 21.68 -28.00 0.12
CA LEU A 499 20.61 -27.12 -0.36
C LEU A 499 20.54 -27.01 -1.87
N PHE A 500 21.68 -27.04 -2.58
CA PHE A 500 21.67 -27.19 -4.03
C PHE A 500 21.09 -28.53 -4.45
N SER A 501 21.35 -29.60 -3.71
CA SER A 501 20.95 -30.96 -4.12
C SER A 501 19.46 -31.23 -3.87
N THR A 502 18.96 -30.90 -2.68
CA THR A 502 17.62 -31.32 -2.22
C THR A 502 16.67 -30.16 -1.93
N GLY A 503 17.13 -28.90 -1.99
CA GLY A 503 16.28 -27.74 -1.79
C GLY A 503 15.20 -27.62 -2.87
N SER A 504 14.08 -26.95 -2.55
CA SER A 504 13.12 -26.53 -3.57
C SER A 504 13.75 -25.51 -4.51
N SER A 505 13.09 -25.22 -5.64
CA SER A 505 13.58 -24.22 -6.59
C SER A 505 13.82 -22.86 -5.93
N ALA A 506 12.95 -22.41 -5.02
CA ALA A 506 13.12 -21.15 -4.30
C ALA A 506 14.37 -21.15 -3.40
N VAL A 507 14.61 -22.25 -2.68
CA VAL A 507 15.78 -22.42 -1.82
C VAL A 507 17.08 -22.53 -2.65
N GLN A 508 17.05 -23.24 -3.79
CA GLN A 508 18.18 -23.34 -4.72
C GLN A 508 18.53 -22.00 -5.38
N VAL A 509 17.53 -21.16 -5.69
CA VAL A 509 17.76 -19.78 -6.15
C VAL A 509 18.41 -18.95 -5.06
N ALA A 510 17.83 -18.95 -3.85
CA ALA A 510 18.36 -18.18 -2.72
C ALA A 510 19.81 -18.54 -2.37
N ILE A 511 20.15 -19.83 -2.39
CA ILE A 511 21.51 -20.28 -2.08
C ILE A 511 22.51 -19.89 -3.18
N ALA A 512 22.12 -19.92 -4.46
CA ALA A 512 22.96 -19.41 -5.56
C ALA A 512 23.24 -17.92 -5.42
N ASP A 513 22.21 -17.12 -5.12
CA ASP A 513 22.37 -15.68 -4.91
C ASP A 513 23.28 -15.37 -3.71
N ALA A 514 23.12 -16.09 -2.59
CA ALA A 514 23.98 -15.93 -1.42
C ALA A 514 25.44 -16.33 -1.70
N VAL A 515 25.68 -17.38 -2.49
CA VAL A 515 27.02 -17.79 -2.95
C VAL A 515 27.69 -16.67 -3.74
N GLY A 516 26.97 -16.06 -4.69
CA GLY A 516 27.47 -14.94 -5.48
C GLY A 516 27.75 -13.70 -4.62
N ARG A 517 26.79 -13.29 -3.78
CA ARG A 517 26.90 -12.12 -2.88
C ARG A 517 28.11 -12.23 -1.94
N LEU A 518 28.32 -13.39 -1.32
CA LEU A 518 29.45 -13.62 -0.42
C LEU A 518 30.76 -13.94 -1.14
N ARG A 519 30.73 -14.14 -2.47
CA ARG A 519 31.86 -14.61 -3.28
C ARG A 519 32.47 -15.92 -2.75
N LEU A 520 31.63 -16.91 -2.48
CA LEU A 520 32.06 -18.21 -1.95
C LEU A 520 32.70 -19.08 -3.05
N GLN A 521 34.00 -18.97 -3.24
CA GLN A 521 34.73 -19.64 -4.32
C GLN A 521 34.65 -21.17 -4.29
N SER A 522 34.59 -21.78 -3.10
CA SER A 522 34.45 -23.24 -2.96
C SER A 522 33.15 -23.79 -3.57
N ALA A 523 32.13 -22.95 -3.75
CA ALA A 523 30.84 -23.33 -4.33
C ALA A 523 30.77 -23.14 -5.86
N ALA A 524 31.81 -22.60 -6.51
CA ALA A 524 31.77 -22.27 -7.94
C ALA A 524 31.49 -23.48 -8.83
N GLY A 525 32.05 -24.65 -8.48
CA GLY A 525 31.79 -25.90 -9.22
C GLY A 525 30.34 -26.39 -9.11
N LEU A 526 29.73 -26.27 -7.93
CA LEU A 526 28.33 -26.63 -7.71
C LEU A 526 27.40 -25.68 -8.47
N ALA A 527 27.66 -24.38 -8.41
CA ALA A 527 26.91 -23.38 -9.18
C ALA A 527 27.04 -23.65 -10.69
N PHE A 528 28.24 -23.92 -11.20
CA PHE A 528 28.45 -24.26 -12.60
C PHE A 528 27.64 -25.50 -13.04
N ALA A 529 27.65 -26.58 -12.25
CA ALA A 529 26.86 -27.78 -12.55
C ALA A 529 25.36 -27.47 -12.66
N LYS A 530 24.84 -26.58 -11.81
CA LYS A 530 23.44 -26.17 -11.81
C LYS A 530 23.02 -25.36 -13.02
N VAL A 531 23.94 -24.71 -13.74
CA VAL A 531 23.62 -23.94 -14.96
C VAL A 531 22.95 -24.81 -16.02
N SER A 532 23.32 -26.09 -16.13
CA SER A 532 22.74 -27.02 -17.13
C SER A 532 21.88 -28.12 -16.52
N ALA A 533 22.19 -28.56 -15.29
CA ALA A 533 21.55 -29.72 -14.69
C ALA A 533 20.29 -29.40 -13.86
N ALA A 534 20.05 -28.14 -13.49
CA ALA A 534 18.90 -27.81 -12.65
C ALA A 534 17.58 -27.92 -13.43
N SER A 535 16.56 -28.49 -12.78
CA SER A 535 15.26 -28.76 -13.40
C SER A 535 14.51 -27.49 -13.80
N THR A 536 14.56 -26.43 -12.99
CA THR A 536 13.80 -25.20 -13.26
C THR A 536 14.66 -24.07 -13.83
N PRO A 537 14.13 -23.28 -14.78
CA PRO A 537 14.84 -22.14 -15.39
C PRO A 537 15.40 -21.13 -14.37
N GLU A 538 14.67 -20.86 -13.30
CA GLU A 538 15.03 -19.86 -12.28
C GLU A 538 16.33 -20.25 -11.57
N VAL A 539 16.49 -21.54 -11.25
CA VAL A 539 17.72 -22.06 -10.63
C VAL A 539 18.89 -21.97 -11.59
N ARG A 540 18.70 -22.32 -12.87
CA ARG A 540 19.75 -22.20 -13.90
C ARG A 540 20.21 -20.75 -14.08
N ILE A 541 19.28 -19.80 -14.07
CA ILE A 541 19.56 -18.36 -14.14
C ILE A 541 20.35 -17.88 -12.92
N ALA A 542 19.90 -18.23 -11.70
CA ALA A 542 20.58 -17.84 -10.47
C ALA A 542 21.99 -18.44 -10.38
N ALA A 543 22.14 -19.71 -10.75
CA ALA A 543 23.42 -20.40 -10.83
C ALA A 543 24.38 -19.74 -11.85
N LEU A 544 23.88 -19.38 -13.03
CA LEU A 544 24.66 -18.66 -14.05
C LEU A 544 25.17 -17.32 -13.50
N ARG A 545 24.29 -16.54 -12.84
CA ARG A 545 24.68 -15.27 -12.20
C ARG A 545 25.75 -15.48 -11.14
N ALA A 546 25.62 -16.52 -10.31
CA ALA A 546 26.59 -16.85 -9.28
C ALA A 546 27.98 -17.14 -9.86
N VAL A 547 28.07 -18.01 -10.89
CA VAL A 547 29.34 -18.33 -11.58
C VAL A 547 30.01 -17.07 -12.14
N LEU A 548 29.24 -16.20 -12.78
CA LEU A 548 29.74 -14.95 -13.36
C LEU A 548 30.25 -13.97 -12.31
N VAL A 549 29.53 -13.82 -11.20
CA VAL A 549 29.93 -12.93 -10.09
C VAL A 549 31.18 -13.44 -9.37
N LEU A 550 31.35 -14.77 -9.29
CA LEU A 550 32.54 -15.40 -8.72
C LEU A 550 33.78 -15.18 -9.60
N GLY A 551 33.62 -14.89 -10.89
CA GLY A 551 34.72 -14.79 -11.84
C GLY A 551 35.39 -16.14 -12.09
N ASP A 552 34.64 -17.23 -11.99
CA ASP A 552 35.15 -18.59 -12.19
C ASP A 552 35.62 -18.79 -13.65
N SER A 553 36.67 -19.58 -13.86
CA SER A 553 37.24 -19.83 -15.19
C SER A 553 36.27 -20.48 -16.16
N ARG A 554 35.19 -21.11 -15.67
CA ARG A 554 34.11 -21.72 -16.48
C ARG A 554 33.00 -20.74 -16.85
N SER A 555 33.15 -19.44 -16.57
CA SER A 555 32.13 -18.42 -16.87
C SER A 555 31.72 -18.39 -18.35
N GLU A 556 32.67 -18.47 -19.28
CA GLU A 556 32.37 -18.54 -20.71
C GLU A 556 31.59 -19.82 -21.06
N GLN A 557 32.04 -20.96 -20.54
CA GLN A 557 31.38 -22.25 -20.74
C GLN A 557 29.94 -22.24 -20.20
N ALA A 558 29.71 -21.61 -19.04
CA ALA A 558 28.40 -21.46 -18.45
C ALA A 558 27.45 -20.65 -19.34
N VAL A 559 27.92 -19.52 -19.87
CA VAL A 559 27.12 -18.69 -20.81
C VAL A 559 26.83 -19.46 -22.09
N ARG A 560 27.82 -20.16 -22.66
CA ARG A 560 27.60 -20.99 -23.86
C ARG A 560 26.58 -22.10 -23.65
N ALA A 561 26.62 -22.76 -22.49
CA ALA A 561 25.62 -23.78 -22.13
C ALA A 561 24.23 -23.15 -21.98
N ALA A 562 24.13 -22.03 -21.29
CA ALA A 562 22.87 -21.32 -21.07
C ALA A 562 22.27 -20.70 -22.35
N LEU A 563 23.08 -20.32 -23.34
CA LEU A 563 22.61 -19.88 -24.66
C LEU A 563 21.97 -21.01 -25.48
N ARG A 564 22.24 -22.27 -25.13
CA ARG A 564 21.65 -23.47 -25.76
C ARG A 564 20.53 -24.07 -24.93
N ASP A 565 20.11 -23.38 -23.86
CA ASP A 565 19.08 -23.87 -22.95
C ASP A 565 17.72 -23.98 -23.65
N THR A 566 16.87 -24.90 -23.19
CA THR A 566 15.51 -25.07 -23.73
C THR A 566 14.60 -23.88 -23.39
N SER A 567 14.84 -23.21 -22.26
CA SER A 567 14.07 -22.05 -21.81
C SER A 567 14.56 -20.75 -22.41
N VAL A 568 13.64 -20.00 -23.03
CA VAL A 568 13.88 -18.64 -23.53
C VAL A 568 14.40 -17.72 -22.42
N THR A 569 13.90 -17.84 -21.19
CA THR A 569 14.32 -16.96 -20.08
C THR A 569 15.76 -17.20 -19.65
N VAL A 570 16.26 -18.43 -19.74
CA VAL A 570 17.66 -18.77 -19.44
C VAL A 570 18.57 -18.24 -20.54
N ARG A 571 18.20 -18.47 -21.80
CA ARG A 571 18.95 -17.95 -22.96
C ARG A 571 19.03 -16.43 -22.95
N MET A 572 17.93 -15.75 -22.62
CA MET A 572 17.90 -14.28 -22.44
C MET A 572 18.81 -13.82 -21.28
N ALA A 573 18.82 -14.53 -20.16
CA ALA A 573 19.75 -14.23 -19.06
C ALA A 573 21.21 -14.41 -19.48
N ALA A 574 21.52 -15.43 -20.29
CA ALA A 574 22.84 -15.67 -20.84
C ALA A 574 23.27 -14.59 -21.84
N LEU A 575 22.35 -14.16 -22.71
CA LEU A 575 22.58 -13.07 -23.67
C LEU A 575 22.94 -11.77 -22.95
N GLY A 576 22.20 -11.41 -21.90
CA GLY A 576 22.51 -10.25 -21.07
C GLY A 576 23.81 -10.36 -20.26
N ALA A 577 24.36 -11.57 -20.12
CA ALA A 577 25.63 -11.81 -19.42
C ALA A 577 26.87 -11.66 -20.30
N ILE A 578 26.74 -11.76 -21.64
CA ILE A 578 27.88 -11.70 -22.58
C ILE A 578 28.79 -10.49 -22.34
N PRO A 579 28.29 -9.25 -22.17
CA PRO A 579 29.16 -8.08 -21.95
C PRO A 579 30.04 -8.20 -20.69
N ARG A 580 29.63 -8.97 -19.69
CA ARG A 580 30.38 -9.16 -18.44
C ARG A 580 31.59 -10.07 -18.60
N LEU A 581 31.60 -10.92 -19.62
CA LEU A 581 32.70 -11.85 -19.89
C LEU A 581 33.95 -11.17 -20.46
N ARG A 582 33.81 -9.95 -21.02
CA ARG A 582 34.91 -9.21 -21.68
C ARG A 582 35.67 -10.08 -22.70
N LEU A 583 34.93 -10.87 -23.48
CA LEU A 583 35.50 -11.73 -24.52
C LEU A 583 36.11 -10.90 -25.65
N PRO A 584 37.03 -11.48 -26.45
CA PRO A 584 37.47 -10.88 -27.70
C PRO A 584 36.28 -10.48 -28.58
N GLU A 585 36.46 -9.41 -29.36
CA GLU A 585 35.41 -8.87 -30.23
C GLU A 585 34.82 -9.93 -31.16
N ALA A 586 35.67 -10.68 -31.86
CA ALA A 586 35.26 -11.75 -32.76
C ALA A 586 34.39 -12.81 -32.07
N THR A 587 34.82 -13.28 -30.90
CA THR A 587 34.07 -14.27 -30.11
C THR A 587 32.70 -13.74 -29.68
N THR A 588 32.63 -12.46 -29.30
CA THR A 588 31.39 -11.80 -28.91
C THR A 588 30.44 -11.67 -30.10
N ALA A 589 30.96 -11.25 -31.25
CA ALA A 589 30.21 -11.14 -32.49
C ALA A 589 29.67 -12.50 -32.95
N ASP A 590 30.46 -13.57 -32.85
CA ASP A 590 30.06 -14.93 -33.20
C ASP A 590 28.91 -15.44 -32.32
N LEU A 591 29.01 -15.24 -31.00
CA LEU A 591 27.96 -15.63 -30.06
C LEU A 591 26.64 -14.92 -30.36
N LEU A 592 26.67 -13.59 -30.56
CA LEU A 592 25.48 -12.81 -30.89
C LEU A 592 24.91 -13.21 -32.25
N THR A 593 25.76 -13.45 -33.25
CA THR A 593 25.32 -13.88 -34.59
C THR A 593 24.64 -15.25 -34.54
N SER A 594 25.14 -16.19 -33.73
CA SER A 594 24.46 -17.47 -33.50
C SER A 594 23.06 -17.29 -32.93
N VAL A 595 22.87 -16.36 -31.98
CA VAL A 595 21.55 -16.05 -31.39
C VAL A 595 20.64 -15.40 -32.42
N ILE A 596 21.15 -14.49 -33.25
CA ILE A 596 20.37 -13.86 -34.33
C ILE A 596 19.84 -14.90 -35.31
N ASN A 597 20.63 -15.92 -35.65
CA ASN A 597 20.23 -16.92 -36.64
C ASN A 597 19.24 -17.97 -36.10
N THR A 598 19.21 -18.23 -34.80
CA THR A 598 18.51 -19.40 -34.22
C THR A 598 17.56 -19.08 -33.06
N GLY A 599 17.63 -17.87 -32.50
CA GLY A 599 16.85 -17.45 -31.34
C GLY A 599 15.41 -17.09 -31.69
N SER A 600 14.56 -17.00 -30.66
CA SER A 600 13.23 -16.40 -30.77
C SER A 600 13.33 -14.89 -31.06
N VAL A 601 12.24 -14.28 -31.54
CA VAL A 601 12.21 -12.84 -31.87
C VAL A 601 12.78 -11.95 -30.75
N PRO A 602 12.38 -12.06 -29.47
CA PRO A 602 12.97 -11.25 -28.41
C PRO A 602 14.49 -11.43 -28.24
N GLU A 603 14.99 -12.65 -28.45
CA GLU A 603 16.41 -12.98 -28.37
C GLU A 603 17.18 -12.36 -29.54
N GLN A 604 16.65 -12.47 -30.76
CA GLN A 604 17.20 -11.86 -31.96
C GLN A 604 17.29 -10.34 -31.80
N GLN A 605 16.21 -9.70 -31.35
CA GLN A 605 16.17 -8.25 -31.13
C GLN A 605 17.21 -7.79 -30.10
N SER A 606 17.32 -8.49 -28.97
CA SER A 606 18.31 -8.18 -27.93
C SER A 606 19.74 -8.43 -28.42
N ALA A 607 19.96 -9.47 -29.24
CA ALA A 607 21.26 -9.78 -29.81
C ALA A 607 21.69 -8.75 -30.87
N LEU A 608 20.76 -8.32 -31.74
CA LEU A 608 20.98 -7.25 -32.71
C LEU A 608 21.33 -5.93 -32.03
N ALA A 609 20.58 -5.54 -31.01
CA ALA A 609 20.86 -4.34 -30.23
C ALA A 609 22.27 -4.38 -29.61
N SER A 610 22.68 -5.53 -29.08
CA SER A 610 24.02 -5.72 -28.51
C SER A 610 25.11 -5.71 -29.60
N LEU A 611 24.87 -6.35 -30.74
CA LEU A 611 25.81 -6.45 -31.86
C LEU A 611 26.11 -5.06 -32.45
N GLY A 612 25.09 -4.18 -32.53
CA GLY A 612 25.24 -2.81 -33.00
C GLY A 612 26.11 -1.90 -32.11
N GLN A 613 26.35 -2.30 -30.86
CA GLN A 613 27.23 -1.56 -29.92
C GLN A 613 28.68 -2.05 -29.94
N ILE A 614 28.99 -3.13 -30.66
CA ILE A 614 30.34 -3.70 -30.70
C ILE A 614 31.18 -2.96 -31.72
N GLU A 615 32.31 -2.41 -31.25
CA GLU A 615 33.32 -1.79 -32.11
C GLU A 615 34.29 -2.87 -32.63
N GLY A 616 34.19 -3.25 -33.90
CA GLY A 616 35.12 -4.20 -34.53
C GLY A 616 34.71 -4.66 -35.93
N SER A 617 35.61 -5.39 -36.59
CA SER A 617 35.38 -5.86 -37.97
C SER A 617 34.36 -7.00 -38.03
N SER A 618 34.38 -7.94 -37.07
CA SER A 618 33.54 -9.14 -37.09
C SER A 618 32.06 -8.81 -36.90
N ALA A 619 31.76 -7.88 -35.97
CA ALA A 619 30.40 -7.36 -35.77
C ALA A 619 29.90 -6.60 -37.02
N ARG A 620 30.76 -5.76 -37.62
CA ARG A 620 30.42 -5.01 -38.85
C ARG A 620 30.18 -5.91 -40.05
N GLU A 621 30.99 -6.96 -40.23
CA GLU A 621 30.79 -7.96 -41.29
C GLU A 621 29.47 -8.71 -41.12
N SER A 622 29.14 -9.09 -39.89
CA SER A 622 27.87 -9.76 -39.57
C SER A 622 26.67 -8.85 -39.82
N LEU A 623 26.72 -7.59 -39.40
CA LEU A 623 25.67 -6.60 -39.69
C LEU A 623 25.58 -6.27 -41.18
N THR A 624 26.70 -6.23 -41.90
CA THR A 624 26.70 -6.04 -43.36
C THR A 624 25.95 -7.17 -44.06
N ARG A 625 26.19 -8.43 -43.68
CA ARG A 625 25.44 -9.58 -44.18
C ARG A 625 23.94 -9.48 -43.88
N LEU A 626 23.56 -9.03 -42.67
CA LEU A 626 22.16 -8.87 -42.29
C LEU A 626 21.48 -7.74 -43.07
N VAL A 627 22.16 -6.63 -43.35
CA VAL A 627 21.66 -5.55 -44.21
C VAL A 627 21.48 -6.03 -45.66
N ASP A 628 22.37 -6.88 -46.16
CA ASP A 628 22.22 -7.50 -47.49
C ASP A 628 21.06 -8.49 -47.57
N GLN A 629 20.84 -9.25 -46.50
CA GLN A 629 19.66 -10.11 -46.37
C GLN A 629 18.38 -9.27 -46.27
N LEU A 630 18.42 -8.11 -45.61
CA LEU A 630 17.30 -7.18 -45.54
C LEU A 630 16.96 -6.65 -46.93
N ALA A 631 17.97 -6.27 -47.73
CA ALA A 631 17.80 -5.83 -49.12
C ALA A 631 17.12 -6.86 -50.03
N THR A 632 17.33 -8.14 -49.75
CA THR A 632 16.79 -9.28 -50.53
C THR A 632 15.52 -9.88 -49.93
N GLY A 633 14.94 -9.26 -48.89
CA GLY A 633 13.71 -9.72 -48.24
C GLY A 633 13.85 -11.02 -47.44
N ARG A 634 15.08 -11.41 -47.07
CA ARG A 634 15.37 -12.65 -46.31
C ARG A 634 15.35 -12.47 -44.80
N ILE A 635 15.17 -11.25 -44.30
CA ILE A 635 15.01 -10.95 -42.88
C ILE A 635 13.52 -10.97 -42.50
N ALA A 636 13.19 -11.77 -41.49
CA ALA A 636 11.82 -11.89 -40.97
C ALA A 636 11.26 -10.52 -40.55
N PRO A 637 9.97 -10.22 -40.83
CA PRO A 637 9.36 -8.91 -40.58
C PRO A 637 9.56 -8.38 -39.15
N GLU A 638 9.58 -9.27 -38.16
CA GLU A 638 9.65 -8.95 -36.74
C GLU A 638 10.97 -8.33 -36.28
N ILE A 639 12.05 -8.50 -37.07
CA ILE A 639 13.40 -8.04 -36.71
C ILE A 639 14.00 -7.06 -37.73
N GLN A 640 13.26 -6.68 -38.79
CA GLN A 640 13.75 -5.76 -39.82
C GLN A 640 14.20 -4.41 -39.23
N LEU A 641 13.37 -3.85 -38.34
CA LEU A 641 13.69 -2.59 -37.65
C LEU A 641 14.94 -2.74 -36.77
N ASP A 642 15.09 -3.87 -36.07
CA ASP A 642 16.23 -4.10 -35.18
C ASP A 642 17.55 -4.25 -35.95
N VAL A 643 17.53 -4.83 -37.16
CA VAL A 643 18.70 -4.85 -38.07
C VAL A 643 19.09 -3.44 -38.49
N ALA A 644 18.11 -2.61 -38.89
CA ALA A 644 18.35 -1.23 -39.29
C ALA A 644 18.92 -0.39 -38.13
N GLU A 645 18.31 -0.49 -36.95
CA GLU A 645 18.77 0.23 -35.75
C GLU A 645 20.16 -0.24 -35.30
N ALA A 646 20.44 -1.55 -35.34
CA ALA A 646 21.77 -2.08 -35.02
C ALA A 646 22.84 -1.58 -36.00
N ALA A 647 22.55 -1.57 -37.30
CA ALA A 647 23.45 -1.05 -38.32
C ALA A 647 23.73 0.45 -38.12
N ARG A 648 22.70 1.26 -37.82
CA ARG A 648 22.85 2.70 -37.51
C ARG A 648 23.67 2.93 -36.24
N ALA A 649 23.46 2.12 -35.21
CA ALA A 649 24.18 2.24 -33.94
C ALA A 649 25.70 2.10 -34.09
N THR A 650 26.18 1.34 -35.09
CA THR A 650 27.62 1.19 -35.37
C THR A 650 28.32 2.48 -35.78
N LYS A 651 27.57 3.47 -36.30
CA LYS A 651 28.09 4.69 -36.94
C LYS A 651 29.11 4.45 -38.06
N HIS A 652 29.16 3.23 -38.62
CA HIS A 652 30.10 2.87 -39.68
C HIS A 652 29.58 3.37 -41.04
N ALA A 653 30.21 4.42 -41.58
CA ALA A 653 29.71 5.14 -42.75
C ALA A 653 29.35 4.23 -43.95
N PRO A 654 30.17 3.25 -44.38
CA PRO A 654 29.79 2.35 -45.47
C PRO A 654 28.53 1.52 -45.20
N LEU A 655 28.33 1.08 -43.96
CA LEU A 655 27.18 0.27 -43.56
C LEU A 655 25.91 1.13 -43.49
N VAL A 656 26.04 2.34 -42.91
CA VAL A 656 24.95 3.32 -42.83
C VAL A 656 24.52 3.79 -44.22
N MET A 657 25.46 4.10 -45.12
CA MET A 657 25.15 4.46 -46.51
C MET A 657 24.38 3.36 -47.25
N ARG A 658 24.74 2.10 -47.00
CA ARG A 658 24.07 0.94 -47.60
C ARG A 658 22.64 0.81 -47.11
N LEU A 659 22.41 0.99 -45.80
CA LEU A 659 21.06 1.03 -45.22
C LEU A 659 20.25 2.23 -45.74
N ASP A 660 20.84 3.42 -45.80
CA ASP A 660 20.18 4.64 -46.28
C ASP A 660 19.73 4.49 -47.74
N ALA A 661 20.52 3.83 -48.58
CA ALA A 661 20.15 3.53 -49.97
C ALA A 661 18.89 2.65 -50.04
N LEU A 662 18.76 1.65 -49.16
CA LEU A 662 17.57 0.80 -49.07
C LEU A 662 16.36 1.60 -48.58
N GLU A 663 16.52 2.38 -47.51
CA GLU A 663 15.42 3.14 -46.92
C GLU A 663 14.95 4.29 -47.82
N LYS A 664 15.83 4.92 -48.60
CA LYS A 664 15.46 6.00 -49.53
C LYS A 664 14.40 5.55 -50.54
N THR A 665 14.44 4.29 -50.99
CA THR A 665 13.43 3.73 -51.89
C THR A 665 12.07 3.54 -51.20
N ARG A 666 12.04 3.19 -49.90
CA ARG A 666 10.83 3.06 -49.09
C ARG A 666 10.28 4.42 -48.64
N ALA A 667 11.15 5.38 -48.32
CA ALA A 667 10.77 6.70 -47.83
C ALA A 667 10.04 7.56 -48.88
N ALA A 668 10.26 7.28 -50.18
CA ALA A 668 9.53 7.91 -51.28
C ALA A 668 8.13 7.29 -51.52
N SER A 669 7.74 6.27 -50.74
CA SER A 669 6.44 5.59 -50.84
C SER A 669 5.42 6.19 -49.87
N ALA A 670 4.15 5.76 -49.99
CA ALA A 670 3.10 6.15 -49.03
C ALA A 670 3.49 5.84 -47.57
N PRO A 671 3.01 6.62 -46.57
CA PRO A 671 3.40 6.46 -45.17
C PRO A 671 3.32 5.02 -44.63
N LEU A 672 2.27 4.27 -44.98
CA LEU A 672 2.13 2.87 -44.57
C LEU A 672 3.28 1.98 -45.07
N VAL A 673 3.79 2.22 -46.28
CA VAL A 673 4.94 1.50 -46.86
C VAL A 673 6.25 1.98 -46.23
N ALA A 674 6.37 3.28 -45.97
CA ALA A 674 7.54 3.90 -45.35
C ALA A 674 7.77 3.42 -43.90
N TYR A 675 6.72 2.98 -43.20
CA TYR A 675 6.76 2.46 -41.82
C TYR A 675 6.51 0.94 -41.71
N ALA A 676 6.60 0.20 -42.82
CA ALA A 676 6.28 -1.24 -42.84
C ALA A 676 7.14 -2.09 -41.89
N ASP A 677 8.35 -1.65 -41.57
CA ASP A 677 9.27 -2.23 -40.57
C ASP A 677 8.81 -2.04 -39.11
N ALA A 678 7.90 -1.10 -38.86
CA ALA A 678 7.26 -0.89 -37.57
C ALA A 678 5.95 -1.69 -37.40
N LEU A 679 5.59 -2.54 -38.37
CA LEU A 679 4.31 -3.26 -38.32
C LEU A 679 4.33 -4.46 -37.35
N ARG A 680 5.43 -5.22 -37.29
CA ARG A 680 5.56 -6.50 -36.55
C ARG A 680 6.77 -6.49 -35.62
N GLY A 681 6.74 -7.31 -34.56
CA GLY A 681 7.86 -7.43 -33.61
C GLY A 681 7.87 -6.42 -32.47
N GLY A 682 6.74 -5.77 -32.16
CA GLY A 682 6.61 -4.86 -31.03
C GLY A 682 6.44 -5.58 -29.68
N ASP A 683 6.55 -4.82 -28.59
CA ASP A 683 6.29 -5.27 -27.22
C ASP A 683 5.07 -4.53 -26.65
N ALA A 684 4.01 -5.28 -26.36
CA ALA A 684 2.75 -4.73 -25.85
C ALA A 684 2.91 -3.97 -24.52
N ARG A 685 3.83 -4.38 -23.64
CA ARG A 685 4.06 -3.68 -22.35
C ARG A 685 4.78 -2.36 -22.57
N ARG A 686 5.72 -2.30 -23.51
CA ARG A 686 6.36 -1.03 -23.90
C ARG A 686 5.35 -0.09 -24.55
N GLY A 687 4.52 -0.62 -25.46
CA GLY A 687 3.45 0.14 -26.10
C GLY A 687 2.45 0.70 -25.10
N GLN A 688 2.05 -0.11 -24.12
CA GLN A 688 1.19 0.34 -23.02
C GLN A 688 1.82 1.52 -22.25
N ARG A 689 3.12 1.46 -21.94
CA ARG A 689 3.81 2.58 -21.27
C ARG A 689 3.81 3.84 -22.14
N VAL A 690 4.07 3.73 -23.44
CA VAL A 690 3.97 4.88 -24.36
C VAL A 690 2.57 5.48 -24.32
N VAL A 691 1.52 4.65 -24.35
CA VAL A 691 0.12 5.10 -24.31
C VAL A 691 -0.26 5.83 -23.02
N PHE A 692 0.07 5.26 -21.85
CA PHE A 692 -0.40 5.79 -20.56
C PHE A 692 0.58 6.72 -19.85
N GLN A 693 1.87 6.64 -20.17
CA GLN A 693 2.95 7.36 -19.48
C GLN A 693 3.79 8.23 -20.43
N GLY A 694 3.59 8.11 -21.75
CA GLY A 694 4.34 8.86 -22.75
C GLY A 694 3.97 10.35 -22.75
N ALA A 695 4.85 11.18 -22.18
CA ALA A 695 4.66 12.63 -22.12
C ALA A 695 4.56 13.30 -23.50
N ALA A 696 5.18 12.71 -24.53
CA ALA A 696 5.12 13.16 -25.92
C ALA A 696 3.85 12.67 -26.64
N ALA A 697 3.45 11.42 -26.43
CA ALA A 697 2.31 10.79 -27.13
C ALA A 697 0.95 11.30 -26.61
N GLN A 698 0.83 11.44 -25.28
CA GLN A 698 -0.38 11.88 -24.57
C GLN A 698 -1.68 11.20 -25.02
N CYS A 699 -1.63 9.93 -25.39
CA CYS A 699 -2.77 9.21 -25.99
C CYS A 699 -4.03 9.24 -25.10
N THR A 700 -3.87 9.23 -23.78
CA THR A 700 -4.96 9.29 -22.79
C THR A 700 -5.68 10.64 -22.73
N ARG A 701 -5.08 11.73 -23.25
CA ARG A 701 -5.77 13.04 -23.30
C ARG A 701 -6.91 13.07 -24.31
N CYS A 702 -6.85 12.19 -25.32
CA CYS A 702 -7.84 12.16 -26.38
C CYS A 702 -8.66 10.86 -26.38
N HIS A 703 -8.04 9.73 -26.02
CA HIS A 703 -8.67 8.41 -26.12
C HIS A 703 -8.94 7.77 -24.76
N ASN A 704 -9.94 6.90 -24.73
CA ASN A 704 -10.35 6.08 -23.59
C ASN A 704 -10.08 4.58 -23.88
N PHE A 705 -9.60 3.85 -22.86
CA PHE A 705 -9.15 2.46 -22.91
C PHE A 705 -9.91 1.50 -21.96
N SER A 706 -11.01 1.92 -21.32
CA SER A 706 -11.83 1.15 -20.34
C SER A 706 -11.20 0.89 -18.97
N THR A 707 -9.87 0.89 -18.85
CA THR A 707 -9.14 0.83 -17.59
C THR A 707 -8.11 1.96 -17.54
N GLY A 708 -8.15 2.80 -16.50
CA GLY A 708 -7.25 3.93 -16.32
C GLY A 708 -7.77 5.28 -16.85
N PRO A 709 -6.96 6.35 -16.76
CA PRO A 709 -7.34 7.70 -17.19
C PRO A 709 -7.50 7.79 -18.72
N GLY A 710 -8.51 8.52 -19.19
CA GLY A 710 -8.82 8.69 -20.61
C GLY A 710 -9.88 9.77 -20.87
N ALA A 711 -9.96 10.26 -22.11
CA ALA A 711 -10.99 11.20 -22.56
C ALA A 711 -11.74 10.68 -23.80
N ASN A 712 -12.84 11.35 -24.17
CA ASN A 712 -13.66 11.01 -25.35
C ASN A 712 -13.54 12.08 -26.46
N VAL A 713 -12.35 12.67 -26.64
CA VAL A 713 -12.08 13.64 -27.72
C VAL A 713 -11.85 12.93 -29.05
N GLY A 714 -11.16 11.78 -29.01
CA GLY A 714 -11.00 10.85 -30.12
C GLY A 714 -11.81 9.57 -29.91
N PRO A 715 -11.87 8.68 -30.92
CA PRO A 715 -12.63 7.44 -30.83
C PRO A 715 -12.14 6.57 -29.68
N PRO A 716 -13.03 5.85 -28.99
CA PRO A 716 -12.61 4.95 -27.93
C PRO A 716 -11.75 3.82 -28.51
N LEU A 717 -10.64 3.52 -27.84
CA LEU A 717 -9.67 2.50 -28.26
C LEU A 717 -9.90 1.16 -27.54
N ARG A 718 -10.89 1.10 -26.64
CA ARG A 718 -11.44 -0.18 -26.20
C ARG A 718 -11.86 -1.00 -27.42
N THR A 719 -11.53 -2.29 -27.42
CA THR A 719 -11.87 -3.24 -28.51
C THR A 719 -11.39 -2.83 -29.90
N ILE A 720 -10.37 -1.96 -30.02
CA ILE A 720 -9.93 -1.46 -31.33
C ILE A 720 -9.39 -2.58 -32.23
N ALA A 721 -8.77 -3.61 -31.65
CA ALA A 721 -8.27 -4.77 -32.39
C ALA A 721 -9.38 -5.63 -32.98
N SER A 722 -10.62 -5.51 -32.48
CA SER A 722 -11.80 -6.17 -33.04
C SER A 722 -12.37 -5.42 -34.24
N ARG A 723 -11.91 -4.18 -34.49
CA ARG A 723 -12.41 -3.30 -35.56
C ARG A 723 -11.37 -2.99 -36.63
N LEU A 724 -10.09 -2.95 -36.28
CA LEU A 724 -8.99 -2.59 -37.17
C LEU A 724 -7.95 -3.71 -37.26
N ALA A 725 -7.55 -4.02 -38.50
CA ALA A 725 -6.38 -4.83 -38.77
C ALA A 725 -5.09 -4.09 -38.40
N ARG A 726 -3.99 -4.81 -38.26
CA ARG A 726 -2.72 -4.26 -37.76
C ARG A 726 -2.13 -3.20 -38.69
N GLU A 727 -2.31 -3.39 -39.99
CA GLU A 727 -1.92 -2.44 -41.04
C GLU A 727 -2.74 -1.14 -40.92
N GLN A 728 -4.02 -1.24 -40.56
CA GLN A 728 -4.89 -0.09 -40.31
C GLN A 728 -4.56 0.62 -39.00
N LEU A 729 -4.09 -0.10 -37.97
CA LEU A 729 -3.58 0.49 -36.73
C LEU A 729 -2.30 1.31 -37.00
N LEU A 730 -1.39 0.78 -37.82
CA LEU A 730 -0.19 1.51 -38.23
C LEU A 730 -0.54 2.74 -39.08
N GLU A 731 -1.40 2.58 -40.09
CA GLU A 731 -1.88 3.69 -40.94
C GLU A 731 -2.51 4.81 -40.10
N ALA A 732 -3.37 4.46 -39.13
CA ALA A 732 -3.99 5.45 -38.25
C ALA A 732 -2.99 6.22 -37.38
N LEU A 733 -1.81 5.65 -37.08
CA LEU A 733 -0.75 6.34 -36.34
C LEU A 733 0.08 7.25 -37.25
N VAL A 734 0.48 6.78 -38.43
CA VAL A 734 1.44 7.50 -39.29
C VAL A 734 0.79 8.43 -40.31
N ASP A 735 -0.47 8.15 -40.67
CA ASP A 735 -1.31 8.97 -41.55
C ASP A 735 -2.78 8.99 -41.05
N PRO A 736 -3.06 9.68 -39.94
CA PRO A 736 -4.39 9.70 -39.34
C PRO A 736 -5.47 10.36 -40.21
N SER A 737 -5.10 11.06 -41.29
CA SER A 737 -6.06 11.69 -42.22
C SER A 737 -6.47 10.75 -43.36
N ALA A 738 -5.71 9.67 -43.61
CA ALA A 738 -6.09 8.62 -44.57
C ALA A 738 -7.42 7.95 -44.18
N ARG A 739 -7.71 7.86 -42.88
CA ARG A 739 -8.96 7.30 -42.34
C ARG A 739 -9.51 8.15 -41.20
N ILE A 740 -10.71 8.70 -41.41
CA ILE A 740 -11.46 9.41 -40.37
C ILE A 740 -12.45 8.45 -39.70
N ALA A 741 -12.39 8.34 -38.37
CA ALA A 741 -13.35 7.56 -37.61
C ALA A 741 -14.72 8.26 -37.59
N PRO A 742 -15.84 7.52 -37.74
CA PRO A 742 -17.18 8.10 -37.63
C PRO A 742 -17.37 8.84 -36.30
N GLY A 743 -17.85 10.08 -36.36
CA GLY A 743 -18.07 11.00 -35.25
C GLY A 743 -16.91 11.98 -34.98
N PHE A 744 -15.76 11.83 -35.65
CA PHE A 744 -14.51 12.52 -35.24
C PHE A 744 -13.84 13.36 -36.31
N GLY A 745 -14.43 13.54 -37.50
CA GLY A 745 -13.87 14.45 -38.50
C GLY A 745 -14.74 14.65 -39.75
N PRO A 746 -14.42 15.70 -40.53
CA PRO A 746 -15.18 16.03 -41.73
C PRO A 746 -14.70 15.24 -42.96
N VAL A 747 -15.63 15.04 -43.90
CA VAL A 747 -15.42 14.38 -45.19
C VAL A 747 -16.11 15.17 -46.30
N GLN A 748 -15.44 15.30 -47.44
CA GLN A 748 -16.01 15.81 -48.68
C GLN A 748 -16.26 14.65 -49.65
N VAL A 749 -17.50 14.48 -50.06
CA VAL A 749 -17.92 13.44 -51.01
C VAL A 749 -18.43 14.10 -52.28
N THR A 750 -17.85 13.74 -53.42
CA THR A 750 -18.32 14.13 -54.76
C THR A 750 -19.03 12.93 -55.37
N LEU A 751 -20.33 13.09 -55.66
CA LEU A 751 -21.15 12.06 -56.29
C LEU A 751 -20.93 12.03 -57.81
N LYS A 752 -21.25 10.91 -58.45
CA LYS A 752 -21.18 10.72 -59.92
C LYS A 752 -22.06 11.69 -60.70
N ASN A 753 -23.12 12.21 -60.08
CA ASN A 753 -23.97 13.26 -60.66
C ASN A 753 -23.42 14.69 -60.46
N GLY A 754 -22.19 14.83 -59.95
CA GLY A 754 -21.53 16.13 -59.74
C GLY A 754 -21.85 16.82 -58.41
N LYS A 755 -22.84 16.34 -57.63
CA LYS A 755 -23.18 16.92 -56.32
C LYS A 755 -22.05 16.70 -55.32
N ARG A 756 -21.69 17.75 -54.58
CA ARG A 756 -20.69 17.70 -53.50
C ARG A 756 -21.38 17.83 -52.15
N THR A 757 -20.97 17.01 -51.20
CA THR A 757 -21.43 17.04 -49.80
C THR A 757 -20.20 17.15 -48.91
N PHE A 758 -20.17 18.17 -48.04
CA PHE A 758 -19.11 18.37 -47.05
C PHE A 758 -19.75 18.39 -45.66
N GLY A 759 -19.23 17.58 -44.73
CA GLY A 759 -19.82 17.47 -43.40
C GLY A 759 -19.11 16.45 -42.51
N THR A 760 -19.58 16.28 -41.28
CA THR A 760 -19.02 15.29 -40.35
C THR A 760 -19.43 13.87 -40.76
N LEU A 761 -18.48 12.95 -40.85
CA LEU A 761 -18.77 11.53 -41.07
C LEU A 761 -19.42 10.97 -39.80
N LEU A 762 -20.68 10.55 -39.85
CA LEU A 762 -21.40 10.00 -38.69
C LEU A 762 -21.36 8.47 -38.65
N GLU A 763 -21.33 7.83 -39.80
CA GLU A 763 -21.32 6.36 -39.93
C GLU A 763 -20.70 5.97 -41.27
N GLU A 764 -19.99 4.83 -41.29
CA GLU A 764 -19.50 4.21 -42.51
C GLU A 764 -19.68 2.70 -42.44
N THR A 765 -20.31 2.13 -43.46
CA THR A 765 -20.45 0.68 -43.67
C THR A 765 -19.83 0.29 -45.02
N ASP A 766 -19.86 -0.99 -45.38
CA ASP A 766 -19.41 -1.44 -46.71
C ASP A 766 -20.30 -0.92 -47.86
N VAL A 767 -21.52 -0.48 -47.56
CA VAL A 767 -22.54 -0.11 -48.56
C VAL A 767 -22.75 1.40 -48.65
N PHE A 768 -22.72 2.12 -47.53
CA PHE A 768 -23.04 3.55 -47.47
C PHE A 768 -22.20 4.31 -46.44
N LEU A 769 -22.27 5.63 -46.52
CA LEU A 769 -21.77 6.56 -45.52
C LEU A 769 -22.84 7.59 -45.14
N MET A 770 -22.85 7.98 -43.87
CA MET A 770 -23.72 9.04 -43.34
C MET A 770 -22.88 10.29 -43.11
N VAL A 771 -23.23 11.39 -43.77
CA VAL A 771 -22.52 12.67 -43.64
C VAL A 771 -23.49 13.74 -43.18
N ASP A 772 -23.17 14.41 -42.07
CA ASP A 772 -23.94 15.56 -41.59
C ASP A 772 -23.34 16.86 -42.09
N ALA A 773 -24.03 17.48 -43.05
CA ALA A 773 -23.64 18.74 -43.67
C ALA A 773 -24.23 19.99 -42.94
N GLY A 774 -24.80 19.82 -41.75
CA GLY A 774 -25.41 20.89 -40.95
C GLY A 774 -26.92 21.09 -41.19
N SER A 775 -27.46 20.54 -42.28
CA SER A 775 -28.92 20.43 -42.53
C SER A 775 -29.51 19.08 -42.10
N GLY A 776 -28.69 18.22 -41.48
CA GLY A 776 -29.05 16.88 -41.01
C GLY A 776 -28.27 15.76 -41.72
N PRO A 777 -28.30 14.53 -41.18
CA PRO A 777 -27.56 13.38 -41.71
C PRO A 777 -28.03 12.95 -43.11
N ALA A 778 -27.14 12.97 -44.10
CA ALA A 778 -27.39 12.48 -45.44
C ALA A 778 -26.78 11.08 -45.65
N ARG A 779 -27.61 10.11 -46.05
CA ARG A 779 -27.16 8.77 -46.46
C ARG A 779 -26.70 8.77 -47.91
N ILE A 780 -25.45 8.38 -48.14
CA ILE A 780 -24.83 8.33 -49.47
C ILE A 780 -24.35 6.90 -49.74
N LEU A 781 -24.86 6.27 -50.80
CA LEU A 781 -24.38 4.96 -51.22
C LEU A 781 -22.96 5.08 -51.80
N LYS A 782 -22.06 4.17 -51.42
CA LYS A 782 -20.67 4.18 -51.90
C LYS A 782 -20.59 4.03 -53.42
N THR A 783 -21.54 3.33 -54.03
CA THR A 783 -21.67 3.16 -55.49
C THR A 783 -21.90 4.46 -56.24
N ASP A 784 -22.44 5.48 -55.56
CA ASP A 784 -22.80 6.78 -56.16
C ASP A 784 -21.67 7.80 -56.02
N ILE A 785 -20.59 7.44 -55.30
CA ILE A 785 -19.44 8.30 -55.05
C ILE A 785 -18.48 8.23 -56.23
N ALA A 786 -18.15 9.38 -56.80
CA ALA A 786 -17.09 9.52 -57.79
C ALA A 786 -15.73 9.77 -57.12
N ASN A 787 -15.70 10.59 -56.07
CA ASN A 787 -14.48 10.91 -55.33
C ASN A 787 -14.77 11.24 -53.86
N ARG A 788 -13.86 10.90 -52.96
CA ARG A 788 -13.90 11.24 -51.53
C ARG A 788 -12.58 11.89 -51.12
N VAL A 789 -12.67 12.99 -50.38
CA VAL A 789 -11.53 13.64 -49.73
C VAL A 789 -11.84 13.76 -48.25
N ASN A 790 -10.97 13.21 -47.39
CA ASN A 790 -11.08 13.38 -45.94
C ASN A 790 -10.48 14.73 -45.53
N GLY A 791 -11.08 15.40 -44.56
CA GLY A 791 -10.46 16.56 -43.93
C GLY A 791 -9.29 16.17 -43.02
N PRO A 792 -8.48 17.14 -42.57
CA PRO A 792 -7.37 16.87 -41.68
C PRO A 792 -7.87 16.29 -40.34
N SER A 793 -7.23 15.22 -39.87
CA SER A 793 -7.51 14.64 -38.57
C SER A 793 -7.02 15.56 -37.44
N ALA A 794 -7.78 15.59 -36.33
CA ALA A 794 -7.33 16.25 -35.09
C ALA A 794 -6.23 15.45 -34.37
N MET A 795 -6.06 14.17 -34.71
CA MET A 795 -4.93 13.37 -34.26
C MET A 795 -3.69 13.76 -35.07
N PRO A 796 -2.57 14.15 -34.42
CA PRO A 796 -1.34 14.43 -35.14
C PRO A 796 -0.76 13.13 -35.73
N ALA A 797 -0.04 13.25 -36.84
CA ALA A 797 0.71 12.12 -37.39
C ALA A 797 1.82 11.71 -36.41
N MET A 798 1.64 10.58 -35.73
CA MET A 798 2.53 10.14 -34.65
C MET A 798 3.94 9.80 -35.16
N GLY A 799 4.13 9.60 -36.46
CA GLY A 799 5.44 9.45 -37.10
C GLY A 799 6.41 10.61 -36.87
N SER A 800 5.92 11.82 -36.57
CA SER A 800 6.77 12.98 -36.25
C SER A 800 7.01 13.18 -34.75
N ILE A 801 6.33 12.39 -33.90
CA ILE A 801 6.35 12.52 -32.44
C ILE A 801 7.04 11.31 -31.80
N LEU A 802 6.74 10.12 -32.30
CA LEU A 802 7.22 8.84 -31.78
C LEU A 802 8.32 8.28 -32.67
N THR A 803 9.28 7.60 -32.06
CA THR A 803 10.26 6.80 -32.78
C THR A 803 9.58 5.62 -33.48
N ARG A 804 10.21 5.08 -34.54
CA ARG A 804 9.72 3.87 -35.23
C ARG A 804 9.49 2.70 -34.27
N ARG A 805 10.38 2.53 -33.29
CA ARG A 805 10.27 1.50 -32.24
C ARG A 805 9.05 1.71 -31.35
N GLU A 806 8.81 2.95 -30.90
CA GLU A 806 7.63 3.27 -30.10
C GLU A 806 6.33 3.05 -30.89
N ILE A 807 6.31 3.44 -32.17
CA ILE A 807 5.17 3.16 -33.07
C ILE A 807 4.91 1.66 -33.16
N ARG A 808 5.97 0.86 -33.37
CA ARG A 808 5.88 -0.61 -33.42
C ARG A 808 5.32 -1.21 -32.13
N ASP A 809 5.79 -0.74 -30.98
CA ASP A 809 5.36 -1.20 -29.67
C ASP A 809 3.89 -0.78 -29.40
N VAL A 810 3.48 0.43 -29.80
CA VAL A 810 2.08 0.89 -29.71
C VAL A 810 1.16 0.08 -30.61
N VAL A 811 1.55 -0.23 -31.85
CA VAL A 811 0.78 -1.10 -32.76
C VAL A 811 0.58 -2.48 -32.13
N GLU A 812 1.62 -3.07 -31.54
CA GLU A 812 1.51 -4.34 -30.81
C GLU A 812 0.49 -4.23 -29.66
N TYR A 813 0.63 -3.22 -28.79
CA TYR A 813 -0.29 -3.02 -27.67
C TYR A 813 -1.74 -2.87 -28.14
N LEU A 814 -2.01 -2.00 -29.11
CA LEU A 814 -3.36 -1.77 -29.63
C LEU A 814 -3.95 -3.04 -30.25
N SER A 815 -3.12 -3.89 -30.88
CA SER A 815 -3.57 -5.17 -31.44
C SER A 815 -4.00 -6.20 -30.38
N THR A 816 -3.66 -5.99 -29.11
CA THR A 816 -4.12 -6.83 -27.99
C THR A 816 -5.48 -6.43 -27.42
N LEU A 817 -6.00 -5.23 -27.76
CA LEU A 817 -7.23 -4.67 -27.22
C LEU A 817 -8.47 -5.18 -27.97
N LYS A 818 -8.92 -6.38 -27.64
CA LYS A 818 -10.08 -7.05 -28.26
C LYS A 818 -11.41 -6.68 -27.62
#